data_AF-A0A1H9LUP4-F1
#
_entry.id   AF-A0A1H9LUP4-F1
#
_cell.length_a   1.000
_cell.length_b   1.000
_cell.length_c   1.000
_cell.angle_alpha   90.00
_cell.angle_beta   90.00
_cell.angle_gamma   90.00
#
_symmetry.space_group_name_H-M   'P 1'
#
loop_
_entity.id
_entity.type
_entity.pdbx_description
1 polymer ?
#
loop_
_entity_poly.entity_id
_entity_poly.type
_entity_poly.pdbx_seq_one_letter_code
_entity_poly.pdbx_strand_id
1 'polypeptide(L)'
;MSPLRRPITPEAGPSGGCGGAACGCHADLETPAPARGWQSLDDWQRLSEGGPAPVRRPEFPAIIREGPVSRRTALKLMAAASALATAACSPRPQNEIVPYVNMPERVVPGTDLLFATALTLGGYAQPILGQTWEGRPTKVEPNPDHPFGGGGSDPFRQASVLTLYDPDRSRSLLHDGDIASWNSFIRVVSQKVATFESNDGEGLRILTGALTSPSLIDQIGALLRKYPRARWHQWESLGETNAAAGAALAFGRSLRAVPHFDKALRIVSLDADFLGPGPHQVAFASGFSEGRRARRDSRELTRLHVAEPTLTITGANADHRLALRRADIASLARALAQEFGAPAATTAIVPSARDWARDWARRAAADLRDAPGRALVVVGEGQPAEVHALAHWINGRIGAFGGPVTFIEQNAPTGAPIAGLAADMKAGHVDTLLMLDCNPAYDAPAELDFANALRNIPFSVHYGIYVDETAAHSHWHVPGLHPFETWTDARTLDGTATIAQPLITPLYDGKSGFEILGALFGGYGNIANADRLAVQAHWRSFGPPEAIASQGAFDLWWRKALRDGFVAGSAFPTITPPEPRFPPTAPAMPAAAGRVELCFLPDPSVYDGRFSNNAWLQELPKPVSKQVWGNAALISKADAQRLGVGDGDIVRLSRGSVFLDAQAMIAPGQAEGSIGLHLGYGRSNAGEIGSRIGANASLLRTSDALWSAADIAVKKTGAKQPLLTTQSHHSMEGRDIVRSHTLEDFQELARATPEHEREAPATLYPDDPLHPKRPDGSTKPDYAWAMVIDESTCIGCNACVIACQAENNVPVVGPEEIERGREMHWLRVDAYYDGAPDNPDVMFQPVPCMHCEKAPCEPVCPVEASVHDHEGLNVQVYNRCIGTRFCQANCPYKVRRFNFFGYGNGQEYANLGEPMLEAVHNPDVTVRARGVMEKCTYCVQRISRARRTAEKEGREVAEGEVVTACQSACPTQAIQFGDMARHDSAVSSLKREPHGYDLLAELGTRPRTSYLGRVRSSGPALGPGDTREAG
;
A
#
# COMPACT_ATOMS: atom_id res chain seq x y z
N MET A 1 -6.68 48.01 3.66
CA MET A 1 -6.59 49.06 4.70
C MET A 1 -5.36 48.78 5.57
N SER A 2 -4.32 49.61 5.46
CA SER A 2 -3.17 49.66 6.39
C SER A 2 -3.40 50.80 7.41
N PRO A 3 -2.75 50.75 8.58
CA PRO A 3 -1.67 51.72 8.85
C PRO A 3 -0.49 51.09 9.66
N LEU A 4 0.77 51.23 9.22
CA LEU A 4 1.74 52.31 9.50
C LEU A 4 2.14 52.54 10.97
N ARG A 5 3.41 52.25 11.32
CA ARG A 5 4.35 53.17 12.03
C ARG A 5 5.81 52.68 12.03
N ARG A 6 6.71 53.67 12.16
CA ARG A 6 8.11 53.81 11.72
C ARG A 6 9.20 53.27 12.70
N PRO A 7 10.48 53.23 12.28
CA PRO A 7 11.60 52.53 12.93
C PRO A 7 12.44 53.41 13.87
N ILE A 8 13.28 52.78 14.71
CA ILE A 8 14.31 53.43 15.54
C ILE A 8 15.64 52.69 15.36
N THR A 9 16.66 53.40 14.88
CA THR A 9 18.10 53.09 14.99
C THR A 9 18.68 53.70 16.27
N PRO A 10 19.77 53.14 16.82
CA PRO A 10 21.04 53.88 16.94
C PRO A 10 22.25 52.98 16.58
N GLU A 11 23.19 53.45 15.75
CA GLU A 11 24.40 54.25 16.04
C GLU A 11 25.61 53.46 16.60
N ALA A 12 26.76 53.81 16.01
CA ALA A 12 28.07 53.20 16.14
C ALA A 12 28.93 53.84 17.25
N GLY A 13 29.94 53.11 17.74
CA GLY A 13 31.05 53.63 18.55
C GLY A 13 31.92 52.52 19.16
N PRO A 14 33.22 52.76 19.45
CA PRO A 14 34.29 52.01 18.78
C PRO A 14 35.32 51.30 19.70
N SER A 15 36.24 50.58 19.05
CA SER A 15 37.66 50.36 19.41
C SER A 15 38.03 49.44 20.59
N GLY A 16 38.98 48.54 20.31
CA GLY A 16 39.69 47.75 21.32
C GLY A 16 40.47 46.59 20.71
N GLY A 17 41.58 46.88 20.04
CA GLY A 17 42.53 45.88 19.54
C GLY A 17 43.57 45.48 20.59
N CYS A 18 43.98 44.22 20.53
CA CYS A 18 45.24 43.59 20.99
C CYS A 18 45.18 42.16 20.40
N GLY A 19 46.15 41.57 19.68
CA GLY A 19 47.56 41.86 19.51
C GLY A 19 48.38 40.64 19.97
N GLY A 20 48.83 39.79 19.03
CA GLY A 20 49.84 38.72 19.22
C GLY A 20 49.29 37.37 19.70
N ALA A 21 49.81 36.19 19.33
CA ALA A 21 51.01 35.86 18.57
C ALA A 21 50.86 34.45 17.97
N ALA A 22 51.51 34.26 16.84
CA ALA A 22 51.66 32.99 16.14
C ALA A 22 52.51 31.99 16.94
N CYS A 23 52.12 30.72 16.90
CA CYS A 23 53.05 29.60 17.01
C CYS A 23 52.54 28.48 16.10
N GLY A 24 53.24 28.29 14.99
CA GLY A 24 52.98 27.21 14.04
C GLY A 24 53.64 25.91 14.50
N CYS A 25 52.97 24.81 14.22
CA CYS A 25 53.56 23.49 14.02
C CYS A 25 52.70 22.79 12.97
N HIS A 26 53.05 23.01 11.69
CA HIS A 26 52.66 22.14 10.60
C HIS A 26 53.52 20.87 10.68
N ALA A 27 52.88 19.72 10.77
CA ALA A 27 53.43 18.45 10.34
C ALA A 27 52.46 17.90 9.30
N ASP A 28 52.92 17.93 8.05
CA ASP A 28 52.21 17.43 6.88
C ASP A 28 52.08 15.90 6.96
N LEU A 29 50.83 15.43 6.93
CA LEU A 29 50.49 14.11 6.43
C LEU A 29 49.48 14.31 5.31
N GLU A 30 50.01 14.44 4.08
CA GLU A 30 49.25 14.32 2.85
C GLU A 30 48.68 12.91 2.76
N THR A 31 47.40 12.74 3.12
CA THR A 31 46.58 11.65 2.61
C THR A 31 45.89 12.11 1.32
N PRO A 32 45.92 11.33 0.23
CA PRO A 32 45.23 11.70 -0.99
C PRO A 32 43.73 11.77 -0.69
N ALA A 33 43.12 12.92 -0.98
CA ALA A 33 41.68 13.10 -0.85
C ALA A 33 40.95 12.04 -1.70
N PRO A 34 40.04 11.24 -1.14
CA PRO A 34 39.19 10.40 -1.96
C PRO A 34 38.36 11.29 -2.87
N ALA A 35 38.28 10.90 -4.15
CA ALA A 35 37.48 11.56 -5.16
C ALA A 35 36.06 11.77 -4.62
N ARG A 36 35.66 13.03 -4.44
CA ARG A 36 34.38 13.41 -3.86
C ARG A 36 33.24 12.91 -4.76
N GLY A 37 32.59 11.83 -4.34
CA GLY A 37 31.29 11.41 -4.83
C GLY A 37 30.21 12.40 -4.38
N TRP A 38 29.22 12.60 -5.23
CA TRP A 38 28.09 13.50 -5.03
C TRP A 38 26.98 12.75 -4.28
N GLN A 39 26.39 13.41 -3.27
CA GLN A 39 25.65 12.76 -2.17
C GLN A 39 24.13 12.76 -2.38
N SER A 40 23.67 13.55 -3.34
CA SER A 40 22.31 13.63 -3.85
C SER A 40 22.35 14.33 -5.22
N LEU A 41 21.28 14.23 -6.02
CA LEU A 41 21.17 15.04 -7.24
C LEU A 41 21.21 16.55 -6.92
N ASP A 42 20.63 16.92 -5.78
CA ASP A 42 20.69 18.27 -5.21
C ASP A 42 22.11 18.68 -4.82
N ASP A 43 22.93 17.80 -4.24
CA ASP A 43 24.35 18.07 -3.94
C ASP A 43 25.17 18.19 -5.21
N TRP A 44 24.88 17.39 -6.23
CA TRP A 44 25.54 17.51 -7.53
C TRP A 44 25.23 18.85 -8.21
N GLN A 45 23.99 19.33 -8.12
CA GLN A 45 23.61 20.66 -8.63
C GLN A 45 24.21 21.79 -7.79
N ARG A 46 24.22 21.70 -6.46
CA ARG A 46 24.77 22.74 -5.58
C ARG A 46 26.29 22.85 -5.64
N LEU A 47 26.99 21.73 -5.81
CA LEU A 47 28.45 21.69 -5.98
C LEU A 47 28.88 22.23 -7.36
N SER A 48 28.01 22.15 -8.38
CA SER A 48 28.28 22.72 -9.71
C SER A 48 27.98 24.22 -9.80
N GLU A 49 27.16 24.78 -8.89
CA GLU A 49 26.77 26.20 -8.87
C GLU A 49 27.43 27.06 -7.77
N GLY A 50 28.21 26.47 -6.86
CA GLY A 50 29.06 27.24 -5.91
C GLY A 50 28.32 27.97 -4.78
N GLY A 51 27.15 27.49 -4.36
CA GLY A 51 26.31 28.15 -3.34
C GLY A 51 26.82 28.02 -1.89
N PRO A 52 26.60 29.02 -1.00
CA PRO A 52 27.02 28.99 0.39
C PRO A 52 26.13 28.11 1.28
N ALA A 53 26.71 27.53 2.33
CA ALA A 53 26.06 26.65 3.31
C ALA A 53 24.92 27.35 4.10
N PRO A 54 23.86 26.62 4.51
CA PRO A 54 22.73 27.22 5.20
C PRO A 54 23.08 27.72 6.59
N VAL A 55 22.67 28.96 6.87
CA VAL A 55 22.69 29.59 8.19
C VAL A 55 21.66 28.88 9.08
N ARG A 56 22.13 28.16 10.10
CA ARG A 56 21.28 27.63 11.18
C ARG A 56 20.58 28.79 11.88
N ARG A 57 19.25 28.86 11.74
CA ARG A 57 18.42 29.65 12.66
C ARG A 57 18.20 28.81 13.94
N PRO A 58 18.28 29.40 15.14
CA PRO A 58 18.10 28.65 16.37
C PRO A 58 16.65 28.16 16.51
N GLU A 59 16.48 26.87 16.77
CA GLU A 59 15.20 26.14 16.87
C GLU A 59 14.48 26.30 18.22
N PHE A 60 14.85 27.29 19.03
CA PHE A 60 14.18 27.53 20.32
C PHE A 60 13.94 29.04 20.53
N PRO A 61 12.75 29.44 21.00
CA PRO A 61 12.60 30.75 21.64
C PRO A 61 13.57 30.80 22.83
N ALA A 62 14.45 31.79 22.87
CA ALA A 62 15.39 32.00 23.95
C ALA A 62 14.66 32.43 25.24
N ILE A 63 14.14 31.45 25.97
CA ILE A 63 13.72 31.55 27.37
C ILE A 63 14.43 30.37 28.04
N ILE A 64 15.74 30.41 28.23
CA ILE A 64 16.34 30.87 29.48
C ILE A 64 17.83 31.06 29.16
N ARG A 65 18.29 32.31 29.20
CA ARG A 65 19.71 32.62 29.44
C ARG A 65 19.80 33.26 30.81
N GLU A 66 20.79 32.82 31.56
CA GLU A 66 21.12 33.25 32.91
C GLU A 66 21.10 34.78 33.04
N GLY A 67 20.21 35.28 33.90
CA GLY A 67 20.03 36.68 34.23
C GLY A 67 19.13 36.80 35.47
N PRO A 68 19.25 37.89 36.26
CA PRO A 68 18.60 37.98 37.56
C PRO A 68 17.08 37.90 37.41
N VAL A 69 16.46 36.98 38.17
CA VAL A 69 15.03 36.71 38.14
C VAL A 69 14.26 37.98 38.50
N SER A 70 13.56 38.57 37.53
CA SER A 70 12.69 39.71 37.79
C SER A 70 11.49 39.30 38.65
N ARG A 71 10.96 40.22 39.48
CA ARG A 71 9.74 39.99 40.28
C ARG A 71 8.56 39.48 39.44
N ARG A 72 8.47 39.88 38.17
CA ARG A 72 7.44 39.42 37.22
C ARG A 72 7.66 37.96 36.80
N THR A 73 8.91 37.55 36.61
CA THR A 73 9.29 36.16 36.32
C THR A 73 9.04 35.27 37.54
N ALA A 74 9.36 35.74 38.75
CA ALA A 74 9.08 35.03 40.00
C ALA A 74 7.56 34.87 40.23
N LEU A 75 6.76 35.90 39.97
CA LEU A 75 5.30 35.81 40.07
C LEU A 75 4.70 34.87 39.01
N LYS A 76 5.25 34.82 37.79
CA LYS A 76 4.84 33.83 36.78
C LYS A 76 5.19 32.40 37.20
N LEU A 77 6.36 32.19 37.78
CA LEU A 77 6.79 30.89 38.30
C LEU A 77 5.96 30.46 39.52
N MET A 78 5.64 31.38 40.44
CA MET A 78 4.75 31.11 41.56
C MET A 78 3.33 30.83 41.10
N ALA A 79 2.79 31.59 40.15
CA ALA A 79 1.47 31.33 39.58
C ALA A 79 1.42 29.97 38.87
N ALA A 80 2.49 29.59 38.14
CA ALA A 80 2.62 28.27 37.54
C ALA A 80 2.71 27.16 38.61
N ALA A 81 3.48 27.37 39.69
CA ALA A 81 3.60 26.43 40.80
C ALA A 81 2.27 26.28 41.59
N SER A 82 1.54 27.37 41.80
CA SER A 82 0.21 27.35 42.41
C SER A 82 -0.82 26.66 41.52
N ALA A 83 -0.79 26.89 40.20
CA ALA A 83 -1.65 26.19 39.24
C ALA A 83 -1.36 24.68 39.20
N LEU A 84 -0.08 24.28 39.27
CA LEU A 84 0.34 22.89 39.39
C LEU A 84 -0.11 22.25 40.71
N ALA A 85 -0.04 22.98 41.83
CA ALA A 85 -0.52 22.51 43.12
C ALA A 85 -2.06 22.31 43.14
N THR A 86 -2.82 23.16 42.45
CA THR A 86 -4.28 22.99 42.33
C THR A 86 -4.68 21.87 41.36
N ALA A 87 -3.88 21.59 40.33
CA ALA A 87 -4.12 20.48 39.41
C ALA A 87 -3.89 19.10 40.06
N ALA A 88 -3.01 19.03 41.08
CA ALA A 88 -2.81 17.82 41.89
C ALA A 88 -4.02 17.48 42.79
N CYS A 89 -4.94 18.42 42.99
CA CYS A 89 -6.19 18.25 43.74
C CYS A 89 -7.44 18.17 42.85
N SER A 90 -7.30 18.10 41.52
CA SER A 90 -8.44 17.85 40.65
C SER A 90 -8.98 16.43 40.92
N PRO A 91 -10.29 16.26 41.19
CA PRO A 91 -10.86 14.93 41.31
C PRO A 91 -10.56 14.16 40.03
N ARG A 92 -10.00 12.94 40.15
CA ARG A 92 -9.88 12.05 38.99
C ARG A 92 -11.28 11.93 38.37
N PRO A 93 -11.42 12.04 37.04
CA PRO A 93 -12.73 11.86 36.41
C PRO A 93 -13.31 10.52 36.85
N GLN A 94 -14.59 10.52 37.26
CA GLN A 94 -15.29 9.27 37.55
C GLN A 94 -15.51 8.56 36.21
N ASN A 95 -14.69 7.55 35.93
CA ASN A 95 -14.88 6.71 34.75
C ASN A 95 -16.08 5.79 35.01
N GLU A 96 -17.07 5.84 34.13
CA GLU A 96 -18.25 4.97 34.18
C GLU A 96 -17.95 3.64 33.49
N ILE A 97 -18.41 2.52 34.08
CA ILE A 97 -18.37 1.20 33.47
C ILE A 97 -19.81 0.79 33.20
N VAL A 98 -20.16 0.63 31.92
CA VAL A 98 -21.53 0.33 31.47
C VAL A 98 -21.59 -1.11 30.95
N PRO A 99 -22.25 -2.05 31.65
CA PRO A 99 -22.41 -3.42 31.16
C PRO A 99 -23.52 -3.53 30.12
N TYR A 100 -23.51 -4.63 29.35
CA TYR A 100 -24.62 -4.96 28.45
C TYR A 100 -25.94 -5.12 29.21
N VAL A 101 -27.00 -4.51 28.68
CA VAL A 101 -28.38 -4.79 29.13
C VAL A 101 -28.78 -6.23 28.76
N ASN A 102 -28.46 -6.64 27.52
CA ASN A 102 -28.66 -8.00 27.02
C ASN A 102 -27.32 -8.50 26.47
N MET A 103 -26.62 -9.32 27.26
CA MET A 103 -25.30 -9.84 26.88
C MET A 103 -25.43 -10.89 25.75
N PRO A 104 -24.76 -10.70 24.60
CA PRO A 104 -24.73 -11.71 23.54
C PRO A 104 -24.01 -12.98 24.02
N GLU A 105 -24.56 -14.16 23.72
CA GLU A 105 -24.08 -15.46 24.24
C GLU A 105 -22.60 -15.74 23.97
N ARG A 106 -22.06 -15.26 22.83
CA ARG A 106 -20.68 -15.54 22.39
C ARG A 106 -19.70 -14.40 22.65
N VAL A 107 -20.14 -13.30 23.25
CA VAL A 107 -19.28 -12.15 23.56
C VAL A 107 -18.83 -12.23 25.00
N VAL A 108 -17.52 -12.36 25.20
CA VAL A 108 -16.89 -12.28 26.52
C VAL A 108 -16.12 -10.95 26.56
N PRO A 109 -16.50 -10.00 27.44
CA PRO A 109 -15.79 -8.73 27.57
C PRO A 109 -14.29 -8.91 27.76
N GLY A 110 -13.50 -8.11 27.04
CA GLY A 110 -12.03 -8.21 27.03
C GLY A 110 -11.45 -9.44 26.29
N THR A 111 -12.23 -10.15 25.48
CA THR A 111 -11.74 -11.16 24.53
C THR A 111 -12.15 -10.78 23.12
N ASP A 112 -11.24 -10.92 22.16
CA ASP A 112 -11.52 -10.67 20.76
C ASP A 112 -12.23 -11.83 20.08
N LEU A 113 -13.00 -11.51 19.03
CA LEU A 113 -13.64 -12.48 18.15
C LEU A 113 -13.20 -12.21 16.70
N LEU A 114 -12.91 -13.28 15.97
CA LEU A 114 -12.59 -13.23 14.54
C LEU A 114 -13.82 -13.64 13.72
N PHE A 115 -14.20 -12.79 12.77
CA PHE A 115 -15.28 -13.05 11.82
C PHE A 115 -14.74 -13.07 10.40
N ALA A 116 -15.03 -14.12 9.64
CA ALA A 116 -14.64 -14.18 8.24
C ALA A 116 -15.50 -13.23 7.40
N THR A 117 -14.86 -12.35 6.63
CA THR A 117 -15.54 -11.37 5.77
C THR A 117 -14.66 -11.03 4.56
N ALA A 118 -15.07 -10.05 3.77
CA ALA A 118 -14.30 -9.57 2.64
C ALA A 118 -14.51 -8.09 2.39
N LEU A 119 -13.50 -7.46 1.80
CA LEU A 119 -13.60 -6.15 1.16
C LEU A 119 -13.68 -6.33 -0.35
N THR A 120 -14.01 -5.28 -1.09
CA THR A 120 -13.92 -5.26 -2.55
C THR A 120 -12.87 -4.26 -3.03
N LEU A 121 -12.04 -4.68 -3.98
CA LEU A 121 -11.09 -3.81 -4.70
C LEU A 121 -11.17 -4.14 -6.18
N GLY A 122 -11.36 -3.14 -7.05
CA GLY A 122 -11.59 -3.38 -8.48
C GLY A 122 -12.75 -4.35 -8.75
N GLY A 123 -13.74 -4.40 -7.85
CA GLY A 123 -14.86 -5.33 -7.89
C GLY A 123 -14.60 -6.73 -7.34
N TYR A 124 -13.35 -7.12 -7.06
CA TYR A 124 -13.00 -8.46 -6.57
C TYR A 124 -13.01 -8.58 -5.05
N ALA A 125 -13.39 -9.75 -4.56
CA ALA A 125 -13.29 -10.08 -3.15
C ALA A 125 -11.85 -10.05 -2.65
N GLN A 126 -11.64 -9.43 -1.50
CA GLN A 126 -10.40 -9.36 -0.74
C GLN A 126 -10.66 -10.05 0.61
N PRO A 127 -10.43 -11.38 0.72
CA PRO A 127 -10.84 -12.16 1.89
C PRO A 127 -9.99 -11.81 3.12
N ILE A 128 -10.65 -11.66 4.27
CA ILE A 128 -10.02 -11.28 5.55
C ILE A 128 -10.80 -11.85 6.74
N LEU A 129 -10.18 -11.82 7.92
CA LEU A 129 -10.83 -12.00 9.21
C LEU A 129 -10.89 -10.64 9.92
N GLY A 130 -12.08 -10.19 10.28
CA GLY A 130 -12.27 -9.00 11.11
C GLY A 130 -12.12 -9.32 12.59
N GLN A 131 -11.16 -8.71 13.26
CA GLN A 131 -10.99 -8.80 14.71
C GLN A 131 -11.85 -7.75 15.40
N THR A 132 -12.81 -8.23 16.18
CA THR A 132 -13.77 -7.40 16.90
C THR A 132 -13.64 -7.56 18.41
N TRP A 133 -13.79 -6.46 19.13
CA TRP A 133 -13.90 -6.42 20.58
C TRP A 133 -15.30 -5.94 20.93
N GLU A 134 -16.11 -6.77 21.58
CA GLU A 134 -17.44 -6.32 22.04
C GLU A 134 -18.33 -5.76 20.89
N GLY A 135 -18.13 -6.25 19.66
CA GLY A 135 -18.82 -5.79 18.46
C GLY A 135 -18.13 -4.64 17.70
N ARG A 136 -16.95 -4.22 18.15
CA ARG A 136 -16.15 -3.13 17.56
C ARG A 136 -14.96 -3.68 16.76
N PRO A 137 -14.96 -3.58 15.43
CA PRO A 137 -13.78 -3.89 14.61
C PRO A 137 -12.59 -3.02 14.97
N THR A 138 -11.40 -3.60 15.16
CA THR A 138 -10.18 -2.82 15.47
C THR A 138 -9.00 -3.19 14.59
N LYS A 139 -9.03 -4.38 13.98
CA LYS A 139 -7.95 -4.89 13.14
C LYS A 139 -8.52 -5.90 12.15
N VAL A 140 -7.85 -6.06 11.01
CA VAL A 140 -8.11 -7.15 10.06
C VAL A 140 -6.91 -8.07 9.94
N GLU A 141 -7.15 -9.36 9.86
CA GLU A 141 -6.17 -10.42 9.66
C GLU A 141 -6.42 -11.12 8.31
N PRO A 142 -5.41 -11.77 7.71
CA PRO A 142 -5.65 -12.70 6.60
C PRO A 142 -6.62 -13.82 6.98
N ASN A 143 -7.36 -14.35 6.01
CA ASN A 143 -8.11 -15.60 6.16
C ASN A 143 -7.28 -16.79 5.61
N PRO A 144 -6.52 -17.52 6.45
CA PRO A 144 -5.63 -18.61 6.00
C PRO A 144 -6.35 -19.74 5.29
N ASP A 145 -7.64 -19.93 5.55
CA ASP A 145 -8.44 -21.01 4.97
C ASP A 145 -8.98 -20.65 3.58
N HIS A 146 -8.87 -19.39 3.14
CA HIS A 146 -9.38 -18.97 1.83
C HIS A 146 -8.51 -19.56 0.70
N PRO A 147 -9.09 -20.27 -0.29
CA PRO A 147 -8.33 -21.01 -1.29
C PRO A 147 -7.55 -20.12 -2.26
N PHE A 148 -7.99 -18.87 -2.44
CA PHE A 148 -7.31 -17.88 -3.26
C PHE A 148 -6.75 -16.75 -2.40
N GLY A 149 -5.41 -16.68 -2.26
CA GLY A 149 -4.74 -15.64 -1.49
C GLY A 149 -4.94 -15.70 0.03
N GLY A 150 -5.08 -16.91 0.60
CA GLY A 150 -5.36 -17.11 2.02
C GLY A 150 -4.29 -16.60 3.00
N GLY A 151 -3.04 -16.42 2.57
CA GLY A 151 -1.98 -15.86 3.40
C GLY A 151 -1.77 -14.36 3.17
N GLY A 152 -1.56 -13.59 4.24
CA GLY A 152 -1.12 -12.19 4.17
C GLY A 152 -2.19 -11.16 3.81
N SER A 153 -1.76 -9.89 3.72
CA SER A 153 -2.64 -8.75 3.51
C SER A 153 -1.98 -7.71 2.60
N ASP A 154 -2.68 -6.60 2.39
CA ASP A 154 -2.18 -5.43 1.67
C ASP A 154 -2.48 -4.16 2.50
N PRO A 155 -1.88 -3.00 2.16
CA PRO A 155 -2.12 -1.75 2.89
C PRO A 155 -3.60 -1.35 2.93
N PHE A 156 -4.36 -1.56 1.85
CA PHE A 156 -5.76 -1.13 1.73
C PHE A 156 -6.66 -1.93 2.66
N ARG A 157 -6.49 -3.26 2.72
CA ARG A 157 -7.20 -4.13 3.64
C ARG A 157 -6.93 -3.70 5.08
N GLN A 158 -5.67 -3.53 5.45
CA GLN A 158 -5.29 -3.15 6.82
C GLN A 158 -5.86 -1.78 7.22
N ALA A 159 -5.90 -0.81 6.29
CA ALA A 159 -6.37 0.53 6.55
C ALA A 159 -7.90 0.69 6.56
N SER A 160 -8.65 -0.31 6.09
CA SER A 160 -10.12 -0.28 6.04
C SER A 160 -10.78 -0.02 7.40
N VAL A 161 -10.15 -0.42 8.50
CA VAL A 161 -10.68 -0.17 9.85
C VAL A 161 -10.66 1.32 10.18
N LEU A 162 -9.63 2.07 9.74
CA LEU A 162 -9.64 3.52 9.88
C LEU A 162 -10.73 4.15 9.03
N THR A 163 -10.91 3.69 7.79
CA THR A 163 -11.99 4.15 6.90
C THR A 163 -13.36 3.95 7.55
N LEU A 164 -13.61 2.84 8.26
CA LEU A 164 -14.87 2.61 8.99
C LEU A 164 -15.18 3.74 9.99
N TYR A 165 -14.17 4.21 10.72
CA TYR A 165 -14.30 5.24 11.76
C TYR A 165 -13.94 6.65 11.30
N ASP A 166 -13.74 6.85 9.99
CA ASP A 166 -13.42 8.15 9.42
C ASP A 166 -14.59 9.13 9.67
N PRO A 167 -14.34 10.27 10.34
CA PRO A 167 -15.38 11.23 10.70
C PRO A 167 -16.01 11.93 9.50
N ASP A 168 -15.32 11.98 8.34
CA ASP A 168 -15.83 12.58 7.10
C ASP A 168 -16.79 11.66 6.35
N ARG A 169 -17.00 10.43 6.84
CA ARG A 169 -18.03 9.55 6.29
C ARG A 169 -19.38 10.27 6.29
N SER A 170 -20.10 10.10 5.19
CA SER A 170 -21.44 10.65 5.03
C SER A 170 -22.36 10.10 6.12
N ARG A 171 -22.94 11.01 6.93
CA ARG A 171 -23.78 10.65 8.09
C ARG A 171 -25.27 10.79 7.82
N SER A 172 -25.64 11.58 6.81
CA SER A 172 -27.02 11.98 6.55
C SER A 172 -27.27 12.11 5.06
N LEU A 173 -28.48 11.75 4.66
CA LEU A 173 -28.93 11.84 3.29
C LEU A 173 -29.07 13.30 2.89
N LEU A 174 -28.60 13.65 1.69
CA LEU A 174 -28.60 15.02 1.18
C LEU A 174 -29.48 15.14 -0.06
N HIS A 175 -30.15 16.28 -0.20
CA HIS A 175 -30.86 16.73 -1.38
C HIS A 175 -30.40 18.15 -1.73
N ASP A 176 -29.77 18.32 -2.88
CA ASP A 176 -29.14 19.58 -3.32
C ASP A 176 -28.19 20.19 -2.28
N GLY A 177 -27.52 19.33 -1.51
CA GLY A 177 -26.59 19.70 -0.43
C GLY A 177 -27.25 19.89 0.95
N ASP A 178 -28.58 19.97 1.02
CA ASP A 178 -29.30 20.11 2.29
C ASP A 178 -29.67 18.74 2.89
N ILE A 179 -29.71 18.65 4.22
CA ILE A 179 -30.10 17.42 4.93
C ILE A 179 -31.55 17.06 4.59
N ALA A 180 -31.75 15.82 4.16
CA ALA A 180 -33.05 15.23 3.82
C ALA A 180 -33.26 13.89 4.54
N SER A 181 -34.50 13.39 4.51
CA SER A 181 -34.86 12.12 5.15
C SER A 181 -35.02 10.99 4.14
N TRP A 182 -34.79 9.75 4.59
CA TRP A 182 -35.05 8.56 3.77
C TRP A 182 -36.49 8.51 3.25
N ASN A 183 -37.49 8.86 4.08
CA ASN A 183 -38.88 8.91 3.64
C ASN A 183 -39.13 9.94 2.53
N SER A 184 -38.44 11.09 2.59
CA SER A 184 -38.55 12.09 1.52
C SER A 184 -37.94 11.61 0.21
N PHE A 185 -36.80 10.91 0.27
CA PHE A 185 -36.19 10.28 -0.88
C PHE A 185 -37.10 9.21 -1.48
N ILE A 186 -37.61 8.28 -0.66
CA ILE A 186 -38.52 7.21 -1.09
C ILE A 186 -39.77 7.75 -1.76
N ARG A 187 -40.35 8.85 -1.25
CA ARG A 187 -41.51 9.50 -1.88
C ARG A 187 -41.21 9.97 -3.31
N VAL A 188 -40.02 10.53 -3.55
CA VAL A 188 -39.60 10.97 -4.88
C VAL A 188 -39.29 9.78 -5.79
N VAL A 189 -38.59 8.76 -5.27
CA VAL A 189 -38.35 7.51 -5.99
C VAL A 189 -39.66 6.83 -6.38
N SER A 190 -40.68 6.86 -5.52
CA SER A 190 -42.02 6.32 -5.83
C SER A 190 -42.66 6.95 -7.05
N GLN A 191 -42.48 8.26 -7.24
CA GLN A 191 -43.00 8.97 -8.42
C GLN A 191 -42.23 8.56 -9.69
N LYS A 192 -40.91 8.38 -9.57
CA LYS A 192 -40.07 7.88 -10.67
C LYS A 192 -40.41 6.43 -11.03
N VAL A 193 -40.62 5.56 -10.06
CA VAL A 193 -41.04 4.16 -10.29
C VAL A 193 -42.37 4.09 -11.03
N ALA A 194 -43.36 4.90 -10.67
CA ALA A 194 -44.62 4.98 -11.43
C ALA A 194 -44.40 5.39 -12.90
N THR A 195 -43.44 6.28 -13.16
CA THR A 195 -43.04 6.66 -14.51
C THR A 195 -42.37 5.49 -15.24
N PHE A 196 -41.44 4.79 -14.59
CA PHE A 196 -40.73 3.63 -15.16
C PHE A 196 -41.68 2.49 -15.49
N GLU A 197 -42.70 2.27 -14.68
CA GLU A 197 -43.74 1.27 -14.93
C GLU A 197 -44.62 1.64 -16.14
N SER A 198 -44.78 2.94 -16.45
CA SER A 198 -45.52 3.38 -17.63
C SER A 198 -44.72 3.39 -18.94
N ASN A 199 -43.39 3.44 -18.85
CA ASN A 199 -42.50 3.64 -20.00
C ASN A 199 -41.40 2.58 -20.10
N ASP A 200 -41.54 1.43 -19.45
CA ASP A 200 -40.57 0.33 -19.45
C ASP A 200 -39.14 0.74 -19.01
N GLY A 201 -39.02 1.78 -18.19
CA GLY A 201 -37.75 2.34 -17.70
C GLY A 201 -36.96 3.16 -18.72
N GLU A 202 -37.62 3.74 -19.72
CA GLU A 202 -36.97 4.69 -20.62
C GLU A 202 -36.40 5.89 -19.85
N GLY A 203 -35.14 6.23 -20.15
CA GLY A 203 -34.39 7.29 -19.48
C GLY A 203 -33.73 6.87 -18.16
N LEU A 204 -33.95 5.65 -17.66
CA LEU A 204 -33.26 5.11 -16.48
C LEU A 204 -31.87 4.60 -16.85
N ARG A 205 -30.85 5.10 -16.13
CA ARG A 205 -29.46 4.66 -16.22
C ARG A 205 -28.93 4.31 -14.84
N ILE A 206 -28.23 3.19 -14.75
CA ILE A 206 -27.54 2.74 -13.54
C ILE A 206 -26.05 2.71 -13.87
N LEU A 207 -25.23 3.39 -13.08
CA LEU A 207 -23.78 3.36 -13.19
C LEU A 207 -23.21 2.72 -11.93
N THR A 208 -22.32 1.74 -12.09
CA THR A 208 -21.62 1.09 -10.99
C THR A 208 -20.11 1.06 -11.24
N GLY A 209 -19.34 0.82 -10.19
CA GLY A 209 -17.97 0.31 -10.31
C GLY A 209 -17.90 -1.05 -11.02
N ALA A 210 -16.70 -1.62 -11.13
CA ALA A 210 -16.55 -3.04 -11.46
C ALA A 210 -17.23 -3.90 -10.37
N LEU A 211 -18.02 -4.88 -10.77
CA LEU A 211 -18.76 -5.76 -9.87
C LEU A 211 -18.46 -7.23 -10.16
N THR A 212 -18.16 -8.00 -9.12
CA THR A 212 -18.13 -9.47 -9.18
C THR A 212 -19.12 -10.12 -8.20
N SER A 213 -19.90 -9.31 -7.47
CA SER A 213 -20.97 -9.75 -6.56
C SER A 213 -22.06 -10.50 -7.31
N PRO A 214 -22.22 -11.81 -7.10
CA PRO A 214 -23.27 -12.58 -7.75
C PRO A 214 -24.67 -12.07 -7.38
N SER A 215 -24.89 -11.73 -6.10
CA SER A 215 -26.19 -11.26 -5.62
C SER A 215 -26.58 -9.88 -6.15
N LEU A 216 -25.63 -8.93 -6.20
CA LEU A 216 -25.90 -7.59 -6.73
C LEU A 216 -26.10 -7.61 -8.26
N ILE A 217 -25.31 -8.40 -8.98
CA ILE A 217 -25.46 -8.60 -10.43
C ILE A 217 -26.84 -9.20 -10.74
N ASP A 218 -27.30 -10.18 -9.96
CA ASP A 218 -28.63 -10.76 -10.13
C ASP A 218 -29.75 -9.75 -9.85
N GLN A 219 -29.61 -8.91 -8.81
CA GLN A 219 -30.58 -7.85 -8.51
C GLN A 219 -30.66 -6.81 -9.64
N ILE A 220 -29.53 -6.38 -10.19
CA ILE A 220 -29.49 -5.49 -11.37
C ILE A 220 -30.13 -6.19 -12.57
N GLY A 221 -29.82 -7.46 -12.81
CA GLY A 221 -30.43 -8.25 -13.88
C GLY A 221 -31.95 -8.37 -13.73
N ALA A 222 -32.46 -8.56 -12.52
CA ALA A 222 -33.90 -8.58 -12.23
C ALA A 222 -34.55 -7.22 -12.52
N LEU A 223 -33.85 -6.13 -12.23
CA LEU A 223 -34.33 -4.78 -12.50
C LEU A 223 -34.40 -4.49 -14.00
N LEU A 224 -33.38 -4.89 -14.77
CA LEU A 224 -33.37 -4.76 -16.23
C LEU A 224 -34.44 -5.63 -16.91
N ARG A 225 -34.79 -6.78 -16.31
CA ARG A 225 -35.94 -7.59 -16.77
C ARG A 225 -37.28 -6.91 -16.48
N LYS A 226 -37.42 -6.22 -15.33
CA LYS A 226 -38.62 -5.42 -15.00
C LYS A 226 -38.74 -4.19 -15.91
N TYR A 227 -37.60 -3.57 -16.26
CA TYR A 227 -37.51 -2.34 -17.04
C TYR A 227 -36.63 -2.52 -18.28
N PRO A 228 -37.16 -3.09 -19.38
CA PRO A 228 -36.37 -3.45 -20.56
C PRO A 228 -35.67 -2.28 -21.28
N ARG A 229 -36.12 -1.04 -21.09
CA ARG A 229 -35.51 0.17 -21.70
C ARG A 229 -34.51 0.87 -20.78
N ALA A 230 -34.36 0.40 -19.53
CA ALA A 230 -33.29 0.83 -18.65
C ALA A 230 -31.93 0.29 -19.13
N ARG A 231 -30.84 0.98 -18.80
CA ARG A 231 -29.49 0.52 -19.12
C ARG A 231 -28.57 0.56 -17.92
N TRP A 232 -27.78 -0.50 -17.79
CA TRP A 232 -26.70 -0.58 -16.83
C TRP A 232 -25.38 -0.26 -17.51
N HIS A 233 -24.61 0.61 -16.88
CA HIS A 233 -23.28 1.03 -17.27
C HIS A 233 -22.27 0.72 -16.15
N GLN A 234 -21.03 0.46 -16.55
CA GLN A 234 -19.92 0.21 -15.63
C GLN A 234 -18.74 1.11 -15.94
N TRP A 235 -18.06 1.55 -14.89
CA TRP A 235 -16.82 2.29 -14.95
C TRP A 235 -15.88 1.87 -13.83
N GLU A 236 -14.66 1.49 -14.18
CA GLU A 236 -13.60 1.22 -13.23
C GLU A 236 -12.33 1.87 -13.79
N SER A 237 -11.80 2.83 -13.03
CA SER A 237 -10.67 3.67 -13.43
C SER A 237 -9.44 2.82 -13.78
N LEU A 238 -9.25 1.70 -13.09
CA LEU A 238 -8.13 0.77 -13.27
C LEU A 238 -8.60 -0.61 -13.79
N GLY A 239 -9.63 -0.64 -14.65
CA GLY A 239 -10.25 -1.88 -15.14
C GLY A 239 -9.40 -2.67 -16.15
N GLU A 240 -9.69 -3.98 -16.27
CA GLU A 240 -9.00 -4.94 -17.15
C GLU A 240 -9.61 -5.00 -18.58
N THR A 241 -9.43 -3.94 -19.37
CA THR A 241 -9.99 -3.83 -20.73
C THR A 241 -9.08 -4.35 -21.84
N ASN A 242 -7.79 -4.01 -21.78
CA ASN A 242 -6.77 -4.41 -22.74
C ASN A 242 -6.45 -5.90 -22.62
N ALA A 243 -6.40 -6.44 -21.40
CA ALA A 243 -6.23 -7.87 -21.18
C ALA A 243 -7.38 -8.69 -21.80
N ALA A 244 -8.64 -8.27 -21.58
CA ALA A 244 -9.82 -8.93 -22.15
C ALA A 244 -9.85 -8.83 -23.69
N ALA A 245 -9.57 -7.65 -24.24
CA ALA A 245 -9.47 -7.45 -25.69
C ALA A 245 -8.32 -8.27 -26.31
N GLY A 246 -7.18 -8.37 -25.63
CA GLY A 246 -6.03 -9.16 -26.06
C GLY A 246 -6.31 -10.67 -26.06
N ALA A 247 -7.03 -11.15 -25.05
CA ALA A 247 -7.52 -12.53 -25.03
C ALA A 247 -8.49 -12.80 -26.19
N ALA A 248 -9.40 -11.86 -26.49
CA ALA A 248 -10.31 -11.97 -27.63
C ALA A 248 -9.55 -11.99 -28.98
N LEU A 249 -8.49 -11.18 -29.14
CA LEU A 249 -7.63 -11.21 -30.32
C LEU A 249 -6.88 -12.54 -30.46
N ALA A 250 -6.36 -13.09 -29.36
CA ALA A 250 -5.62 -14.34 -29.37
C ALA A 250 -6.54 -15.57 -29.60
N PHE A 251 -7.65 -15.66 -28.89
CA PHE A 251 -8.47 -16.88 -28.82
C PHE A 251 -9.79 -16.78 -29.61
N GLY A 252 -10.12 -15.62 -30.17
CA GLY A 252 -11.39 -15.36 -30.87
C GLY A 252 -12.59 -15.14 -29.94
N ARG A 253 -12.38 -15.22 -28.62
CA ARG A 253 -13.36 -14.92 -27.57
C ARG A 253 -12.63 -14.42 -26.32
N SER A 254 -13.32 -13.62 -25.50
CA SER A 254 -12.75 -13.13 -24.25
C SER A 254 -12.59 -14.28 -23.26
N LEU A 255 -11.35 -14.57 -22.87
CA LEU A 255 -11.01 -15.51 -21.80
C LEU A 255 -10.19 -14.77 -20.75
N ARG A 256 -10.34 -15.13 -19.48
CA ARG A 256 -9.51 -14.56 -18.43
C ARG A 256 -8.35 -15.48 -18.11
N ALA A 257 -7.13 -14.95 -18.20
CA ALA A 257 -5.93 -15.63 -17.74
C ALA A 257 -5.78 -15.49 -16.23
N VAL A 258 -5.46 -16.58 -15.55
CA VAL A 258 -5.15 -16.63 -14.12
C VAL A 258 -3.71 -17.16 -13.97
N PRO A 259 -2.74 -16.27 -13.71
CA PRO A 259 -1.35 -16.65 -13.46
C PRO A 259 -1.17 -17.42 -12.14
N HIS A 260 -0.29 -18.42 -12.15
CA HIS A 260 0.14 -19.21 -10.99
C HIS A 260 1.67 -19.07 -10.85
N PHE A 261 2.09 -18.03 -10.12
CA PHE A 261 3.51 -17.69 -9.99
C PHE A 261 4.32 -18.73 -9.20
N ASP A 262 3.67 -19.52 -8.35
CA ASP A 262 4.23 -20.69 -7.65
C ASP A 262 4.67 -21.80 -8.63
N LYS A 263 4.12 -21.82 -9.85
CA LYS A 263 4.46 -22.77 -10.91
C LYS A 263 5.39 -22.19 -11.97
N ALA A 264 5.82 -20.93 -11.81
CA ALA A 264 6.66 -20.21 -12.77
C ALA A 264 8.09 -20.05 -12.23
N LEU A 265 9.04 -20.71 -12.89
CA LEU A 265 10.47 -20.61 -12.62
C LEU A 265 11.15 -19.51 -13.45
N ARG A 266 10.62 -19.20 -14.65
CA ARG A 266 11.14 -18.16 -15.53
C ARG A 266 10.01 -17.22 -15.93
N ILE A 267 10.12 -15.96 -15.55
CA ILE A 267 9.05 -14.97 -15.77
C ILE A 267 9.61 -13.82 -16.60
N VAL A 268 8.87 -13.46 -17.65
CA VAL A 268 9.06 -12.21 -18.39
C VAL A 268 7.84 -11.33 -18.18
N SER A 269 8.02 -10.20 -17.52
CA SER A 269 7.01 -9.17 -17.32
C SER A 269 7.21 -8.02 -18.32
N LEU A 270 6.16 -7.74 -19.09
CA LEU A 270 6.09 -6.60 -20.00
C LEU A 270 5.12 -5.57 -19.41
N ASP A 271 5.67 -4.56 -18.73
CA ASP A 271 4.93 -3.47 -18.06
C ASP A 271 3.93 -3.94 -16.99
N ALA A 272 4.06 -5.18 -16.50
CA ALA A 272 3.14 -5.74 -15.51
C ALA A 272 3.70 -5.59 -14.10
N ASP A 273 3.08 -4.74 -13.29
CA ASP A 273 3.38 -4.63 -11.86
C ASP A 273 2.50 -5.59 -11.03
N PHE A 274 2.67 -6.90 -11.23
CA PHE A 274 1.84 -7.92 -10.57
C PHE A 274 2.09 -8.04 -9.06
N LEU A 275 3.23 -7.53 -8.55
CA LEU A 275 3.51 -7.37 -7.11
C LEU A 275 3.04 -6.01 -6.57
N GLY A 276 2.59 -5.13 -7.45
CA GLY A 276 2.11 -3.77 -7.16
C GLY A 276 0.71 -3.72 -6.56
N PRO A 277 0.19 -2.50 -6.33
CA PRO A 277 -1.14 -2.30 -5.77
C PRO A 277 -2.23 -2.81 -6.73
N GLY A 278 -3.15 -3.61 -6.20
CA GLY A 278 -4.29 -4.10 -6.96
C GLY A 278 -4.98 -5.29 -6.28
N PRO A 279 -6.13 -5.73 -6.80
CA PRO A 279 -6.93 -6.79 -6.19
C PRO A 279 -6.25 -8.16 -6.10
N HIS A 280 -5.17 -8.36 -6.87
CA HIS A 280 -4.49 -9.64 -7.00
C HIS A 280 -3.13 -9.68 -6.31
N GLN A 281 -2.69 -8.56 -5.72
CA GLN A 281 -1.34 -8.38 -5.16
C GLN A 281 -0.96 -9.51 -4.19
N VAL A 282 -1.84 -9.82 -3.23
CA VAL A 282 -1.55 -10.79 -2.17
C VAL A 282 -1.34 -12.20 -2.73
N ALA A 283 -2.24 -12.67 -3.59
CA ALA A 283 -2.15 -14.00 -4.18
C ALA A 283 -0.90 -14.13 -5.07
N PHE A 284 -0.62 -13.11 -5.90
CA PHE A 284 0.53 -13.12 -6.79
C PHE A 284 1.85 -12.99 -6.04
N ALA A 285 1.94 -12.13 -5.03
CA ALA A 285 3.12 -11.99 -4.18
C ALA A 285 3.43 -13.27 -3.41
N SER A 286 2.41 -13.91 -2.83
CA SER A 286 2.57 -15.19 -2.14
C SER A 286 3.13 -16.26 -3.09
N GLY A 287 2.49 -16.47 -4.25
CA GLY A 287 2.96 -17.46 -5.23
C GLY A 287 4.36 -17.16 -5.77
N PHE A 288 4.68 -15.89 -6.05
CA PHE A 288 6.02 -15.50 -6.49
C PHE A 288 7.09 -15.75 -5.43
N SER A 289 6.77 -15.52 -4.15
CA SER A 289 7.73 -15.66 -3.06
C SER A 289 8.18 -17.10 -2.81
N GLU A 290 7.34 -18.10 -3.11
CA GLU A 290 7.69 -19.51 -2.99
C GLU A 290 8.88 -19.88 -3.87
N GLY A 291 8.95 -19.35 -5.09
CA GLY A 291 10.07 -19.57 -6.01
C GLY A 291 11.32 -18.73 -5.71
N ARG A 292 11.23 -17.73 -4.82
CA ARG A 292 12.35 -16.83 -4.45
C ARG A 292 13.02 -17.20 -3.13
N ARG A 293 12.41 -18.11 -2.36
CA ARG A 293 12.86 -18.47 -1.02
C ARG A 293 14.13 -19.33 -1.08
N ALA A 294 15.26 -18.72 -0.76
CA ALA A 294 16.56 -19.41 -0.73
C ALA A 294 16.78 -20.13 0.61
N ARG A 295 17.15 -21.40 0.53
CA ARG A 295 17.52 -22.28 1.65
C ARG A 295 18.81 -23.01 1.30
N ARG A 296 19.54 -23.53 2.29
CA ARG A 296 20.84 -24.18 2.10
C ARG A 296 20.89 -25.20 0.95
N ASP A 297 19.78 -25.88 0.66
CA ASP A 297 19.64 -26.90 -0.39
C ASP A 297 19.11 -26.39 -1.74
N SER A 298 18.78 -25.10 -1.84
CA SER A 298 18.27 -24.47 -3.07
C SER A 298 19.24 -24.64 -4.25
N ARG A 299 18.70 -25.17 -5.35
CA ARG A 299 19.44 -25.40 -6.61
C ARG A 299 19.02 -24.46 -7.73
N GLU A 300 17.77 -24.04 -7.73
CA GLU A 300 17.19 -23.12 -8.70
C GLU A 300 16.32 -22.12 -7.94
N LEU A 301 16.28 -20.88 -8.42
CA LEU A 301 15.35 -19.84 -7.96
C LEU A 301 14.61 -19.27 -9.17
N THR A 302 13.40 -18.78 -8.93
CA THR A 302 12.61 -18.08 -9.94
C THR A 302 13.38 -16.87 -10.44
N ARG A 303 13.54 -16.77 -11.76
CA ARG A 303 14.18 -15.63 -12.42
C ARG A 303 13.15 -14.73 -13.05
N LEU A 304 13.27 -13.43 -12.80
CA LEU A 304 12.32 -12.41 -13.26
C LEU A 304 13.03 -11.40 -14.17
N HIS A 305 12.56 -11.32 -15.40
CA HIS A 305 12.85 -10.27 -16.38
C HIS A 305 11.71 -9.27 -16.42
N VAL A 306 11.99 -7.97 -16.32
CA VAL A 306 10.98 -6.91 -16.38
C VAL A 306 11.39 -5.85 -17.38
N ALA A 307 10.48 -5.49 -18.28
CA ALA A 307 10.59 -4.29 -19.10
C ALA A 307 9.45 -3.33 -18.77
N GLU A 308 9.77 -2.14 -18.26
CA GLU A 308 8.78 -1.17 -17.76
C GLU A 308 9.29 0.27 -17.86
N PRO A 309 8.40 1.28 -17.95
CA PRO A 309 8.80 2.69 -18.05
C PRO A 309 9.21 3.28 -16.69
N THR A 310 8.48 2.97 -15.63
CA THR A 310 8.70 3.46 -14.28
C THR A 310 9.13 2.30 -13.40
N LEU A 311 10.09 2.53 -12.50
CA LEU A 311 10.55 1.51 -11.55
C LEU A 311 9.43 1.15 -10.56
N THR A 312 8.84 -0.02 -10.76
CA THR A 312 7.76 -0.54 -9.91
C THR A 312 8.28 -1.47 -8.82
N ILE A 313 7.37 -1.96 -7.96
CA ILE A 313 7.72 -3.00 -6.98
C ILE A 313 8.16 -4.29 -7.70
N THR A 314 7.48 -4.64 -8.79
CA THR A 314 7.87 -5.80 -9.60
C THR A 314 9.24 -5.63 -10.22
N GLY A 315 9.54 -4.45 -10.79
CA GLY A 315 10.86 -4.14 -11.32
C GLY A 315 11.97 -4.10 -10.26
N ALA A 316 11.68 -3.61 -9.07
CA ALA A 316 12.62 -3.63 -7.94
C ALA A 316 12.99 -5.06 -7.50
N ASN A 317 12.07 -6.01 -7.68
CA ASN A 317 12.29 -7.43 -7.38
C ASN A 317 12.81 -8.25 -8.58
N ALA A 318 13.04 -7.61 -9.74
CA ALA A 318 13.55 -8.27 -10.93
C ALA A 318 15.04 -8.56 -10.83
N ASP A 319 15.45 -9.73 -11.31
CA ASP A 319 16.89 -10.01 -11.51
C ASP A 319 17.41 -9.19 -12.70
N HIS A 320 16.59 -9.06 -13.74
CA HIS A 320 16.91 -8.30 -14.94
C HIS A 320 15.82 -7.28 -15.24
N ARG A 321 16.14 -5.99 -15.10
CA ARG A 321 15.21 -4.90 -15.41
C ARG A 321 15.68 -4.08 -16.60
N LEU A 322 14.73 -3.71 -17.45
CA LEU A 322 14.91 -2.85 -18.60
C LEU A 322 14.01 -1.62 -18.49
N ALA A 323 14.61 -0.44 -18.26
CA ALA A 323 13.90 0.83 -18.34
C ALA A 323 13.55 1.10 -19.82
N LEU A 324 12.27 0.98 -20.18
CA LEU A 324 11.81 1.14 -21.56
C LEU A 324 10.48 1.88 -21.59
N ARG A 325 10.36 2.85 -22.50
CA ARG A 325 9.12 3.58 -22.74
C ARG A 325 7.96 2.63 -23.02
N ARG A 326 6.79 2.93 -22.47
CA ARG A 326 5.57 2.13 -22.62
C ARG A 326 5.23 1.92 -24.09
N ALA A 327 5.40 2.94 -24.92
CA ALA A 327 5.18 2.86 -26.38
C ALA A 327 6.12 1.90 -27.11
N ASP A 328 7.32 1.64 -26.58
CA ASP A 328 8.33 0.78 -27.23
C ASP A 328 8.21 -0.71 -26.84
N ILE A 329 7.46 -1.03 -25.77
CA ILE A 329 7.27 -2.41 -25.28
C ILE A 329 6.57 -3.30 -26.31
N ALA A 330 5.66 -2.76 -27.13
CA ALA A 330 5.06 -3.53 -28.22
C ALA A 330 6.10 -4.02 -29.26
N SER A 331 7.14 -3.22 -29.51
CA SER A 331 8.26 -3.63 -30.38
C SER A 331 9.11 -4.70 -29.71
N LEU A 332 9.37 -4.57 -28.41
CA LEU A 332 10.08 -5.58 -27.63
C LEU A 332 9.34 -6.93 -27.61
N ALA A 333 8.02 -6.92 -27.40
CA ALA A 333 7.18 -8.11 -27.42
C ALA A 333 7.23 -8.84 -28.77
N ARG A 334 7.28 -8.09 -29.88
CA ARG A 334 7.46 -8.67 -31.22
C ARG A 334 8.85 -9.25 -31.42
N ALA A 335 9.89 -8.56 -30.95
CA ALA A 335 11.26 -9.10 -30.98
C ALA A 335 11.35 -10.40 -30.18
N LEU A 336 10.72 -10.47 -29.00
CA LEU A 336 10.61 -11.69 -28.21
C LEU A 336 9.87 -12.80 -28.98
N ALA A 337 8.74 -12.48 -29.61
CA ALA A 337 7.98 -13.45 -30.41
C ALA A 337 8.75 -14.00 -31.63
N GLN A 338 9.66 -13.21 -32.22
CA GLN A 338 10.53 -13.67 -33.32
C GLN A 338 11.47 -14.79 -32.87
N GLU A 339 11.96 -14.76 -31.63
CA GLU A 339 12.79 -15.84 -31.07
C GLU A 339 12.01 -17.16 -30.91
N PHE A 340 10.68 -17.12 -31.00
CA PHE A 340 9.79 -18.29 -31.00
C PHE A 340 9.18 -18.61 -32.38
N GLY A 341 9.72 -18.02 -33.45
CA GLY A 341 9.34 -18.34 -34.84
C GLY A 341 8.19 -17.51 -35.42
N ALA A 342 7.91 -16.32 -34.86
CA ALA A 342 6.95 -15.40 -35.46
C ALA A 342 7.40 -14.89 -36.86
N PRO A 343 6.48 -14.58 -37.79
CA PRO A 343 6.83 -14.12 -39.14
C PRO A 343 7.65 -12.83 -39.14
N ALA A 344 8.68 -12.76 -40.00
CA ALA A 344 9.59 -11.61 -40.11
C ALA A 344 8.95 -10.37 -40.79
N ALA A 345 7.79 -10.52 -41.45
CA ALA A 345 7.30 -9.59 -42.47
C ALA A 345 6.68 -8.26 -41.97
N THR A 346 6.70 -7.96 -40.68
CA THR A 346 6.06 -6.73 -40.17
C THR A 346 6.88 -6.03 -39.09
N THR A 347 7.97 -5.39 -39.50
CA THR A 347 8.84 -4.62 -38.61
C THR A 347 8.96 -3.17 -39.07
N ALA A 348 8.11 -2.30 -38.52
CA ALA A 348 8.50 -0.91 -38.27
C ALA A 348 9.13 -0.87 -36.86
N ILE A 349 10.34 -1.42 -36.71
CA ILE A 349 11.10 -1.31 -35.45
C ILE A 349 11.63 0.12 -35.35
N VAL A 350 11.31 0.80 -34.25
CA VAL A 350 11.75 2.18 -33.95
C VAL A 350 13.29 2.27 -34.07
N PRO A 351 13.85 3.24 -34.84
CA PRO A 351 15.27 3.23 -35.23
C PRO A 351 16.30 3.38 -34.10
N SER A 352 15.95 3.90 -32.92
CA SER A 352 16.93 4.26 -31.87
C SER A 352 17.19 3.17 -30.80
N ALA A 353 16.32 2.16 -30.66
CA ALA A 353 16.43 1.12 -29.61
C ALA A 353 17.10 -0.19 -30.10
N ARG A 354 17.83 -0.14 -31.22
CA ARG A 354 18.05 -1.28 -32.11
C ARG A 354 18.80 -2.47 -31.51
N ASP A 355 19.89 -2.31 -30.78
CA ASP A 355 20.78 -3.46 -30.53
C ASP A 355 20.66 -4.05 -29.12
N TRP A 356 20.54 -3.21 -28.08
CA TRP A 356 20.41 -3.69 -26.71
C TRP A 356 19.03 -4.28 -26.39
N ALA A 357 17.93 -3.72 -26.92
CA ALA A 357 16.60 -4.27 -26.68
C ALA A 357 16.40 -5.64 -27.37
N ARG A 358 17.03 -5.83 -28.54
CA ARG A 358 17.10 -7.14 -29.20
C ARG A 358 17.97 -8.13 -28.44
N ASP A 359 19.09 -7.68 -27.88
CA ASP A 359 19.93 -8.51 -27.01
C ASP A 359 19.16 -8.96 -25.76
N TRP A 360 18.45 -8.04 -25.10
CA TRP A 360 17.57 -8.37 -23.97
C TRP A 360 16.50 -9.39 -24.35
N ALA A 361 15.79 -9.18 -25.48
CA ALA A 361 14.75 -10.11 -25.94
C ALA A 361 15.31 -11.51 -26.23
N ARG A 362 16.49 -11.61 -26.84
CA ARG A 362 17.18 -12.89 -27.09
C ARG A 362 17.50 -13.64 -25.82
N ARG A 363 17.96 -12.93 -24.78
CA ARG A 363 18.34 -13.52 -23.49
C ARG A 363 17.11 -13.93 -22.68
N ALA A 364 16.09 -13.08 -22.62
CA ALA A 364 14.79 -13.43 -22.07
C ALA A 364 14.19 -14.66 -22.78
N ALA A 365 14.28 -14.74 -24.11
CA ALA A 365 13.84 -15.91 -24.87
C ALA A 365 14.66 -17.18 -24.58
N ALA A 366 15.97 -17.05 -24.31
CA ALA A 366 16.81 -18.18 -23.93
C ALA A 366 16.36 -18.74 -22.57
N ASP A 367 16.08 -17.88 -21.60
CA ASP A 367 15.59 -18.26 -20.28
C ASP A 367 14.20 -18.89 -20.32
N LEU A 368 13.29 -18.34 -21.12
CA LEU A 368 11.97 -18.94 -21.32
C LEU A 368 12.06 -20.35 -21.94
N ARG A 369 13.07 -20.61 -22.78
CA ARG A 369 13.33 -21.95 -23.37
C ARG A 369 13.99 -22.93 -22.41
N ASP A 370 14.66 -22.45 -21.37
CA ASP A 370 15.32 -23.27 -20.34
C ASP A 370 14.30 -23.99 -19.43
N ALA A 371 13.07 -23.45 -19.31
CA ALA A 371 12.05 -23.99 -18.42
C ALA A 371 10.68 -24.16 -19.11
N PRO A 372 10.57 -24.98 -20.18
CA PRO A 372 9.30 -25.19 -20.88
C PRO A 372 8.24 -25.75 -19.91
N GLY A 373 7.02 -25.22 -19.97
CA GLY A 373 5.93 -25.56 -19.05
C GLY A 373 6.07 -25.00 -17.62
N ARG A 374 7.21 -24.38 -17.29
CA ARG A 374 7.46 -23.64 -16.03
C ARG A 374 7.88 -22.19 -16.31
N ALA A 375 7.60 -21.69 -17.51
CA ALA A 375 7.93 -20.35 -17.95
C ALA A 375 6.65 -19.57 -18.26
N LEU A 376 6.67 -18.25 -18.02
CA LEU A 376 5.49 -17.40 -18.14
C LEU A 376 5.86 -16.01 -18.67
N VAL A 377 5.08 -15.54 -19.65
CA VAL A 377 5.07 -14.14 -20.07
C VAL A 377 3.80 -13.47 -19.53
N VAL A 378 3.96 -12.39 -18.77
CA VAL A 378 2.85 -11.58 -18.24
C VAL A 378 2.92 -10.16 -18.80
N VAL A 379 1.76 -9.53 -18.97
CA VAL A 379 1.63 -8.20 -19.58
C VAL A 379 0.74 -7.34 -18.69
N GLY A 380 1.19 -6.12 -18.42
CA GLY A 380 0.42 -5.15 -17.64
C GLY A 380 -0.69 -4.52 -18.46
N GLU A 381 -1.80 -4.19 -17.80
CA GLU A 381 -2.99 -3.60 -18.41
C GLU A 381 -2.72 -2.26 -19.12
N GLY A 382 -1.60 -1.60 -18.81
CA GLY A 382 -1.14 -0.39 -19.51
C GLY A 382 -0.71 -0.61 -20.97
N GLN A 383 -0.51 -1.86 -21.38
CA GLN A 383 -0.14 -2.23 -22.74
C GLN A 383 -1.38 -2.45 -23.63
N PRO A 384 -1.28 -2.20 -24.94
CA PRO A 384 -2.40 -2.41 -25.84
C PRO A 384 -2.71 -3.90 -26.04
N ALA A 385 -3.94 -4.20 -26.45
CA ALA A 385 -4.47 -5.56 -26.62
C ALA A 385 -3.57 -6.49 -27.46
N GLU A 386 -2.86 -5.95 -28.46
CA GLU A 386 -1.94 -6.72 -29.30
C GLU A 386 -0.76 -7.30 -28.51
N VAL A 387 -0.28 -6.62 -27.47
CA VAL A 387 0.83 -7.11 -26.63
C VAL A 387 0.36 -8.25 -25.75
N HIS A 388 -0.85 -8.15 -25.17
CA HIS A 388 -1.49 -9.25 -24.46
C HIS A 388 -1.69 -10.47 -25.38
N ALA A 389 -2.15 -10.26 -26.62
CA ALA A 389 -2.30 -11.33 -27.60
C ALA A 389 -0.96 -11.98 -27.98
N LEU A 390 0.10 -11.19 -28.15
CA LEU A 390 1.47 -11.72 -28.35
C LEU A 390 1.95 -12.55 -27.17
N ALA A 391 1.71 -12.11 -25.93
CA ALA A 391 2.08 -12.87 -24.76
C ALA A 391 1.32 -14.19 -24.66
N HIS A 392 0.02 -14.22 -24.96
CA HIS A 392 -0.74 -15.47 -25.08
C HIS A 392 -0.16 -16.39 -26.16
N TRP A 393 0.24 -15.83 -27.31
CA TRP A 393 0.89 -16.59 -28.37
C TRP A 393 2.22 -17.22 -27.93
N ILE A 394 3.09 -16.44 -27.27
CA ILE A 394 4.37 -16.92 -26.72
C ILE A 394 4.13 -17.97 -25.64
N ASN A 395 3.20 -17.73 -24.71
CA ASN A 395 2.82 -18.66 -23.65
C ASN A 395 2.36 -20.01 -24.21
N GLY A 396 1.63 -20.01 -25.33
CA GLY A 396 1.27 -21.24 -26.04
C GLY A 396 2.50 -22.00 -26.59
N ARG A 397 3.52 -21.29 -27.07
CA ARG A 397 4.76 -21.88 -27.64
C ARG A 397 5.71 -22.44 -26.59
N ILE A 398 5.75 -21.83 -25.41
CA ILE A 398 6.58 -22.31 -24.28
C ILE A 398 5.85 -23.33 -23.39
N GLY A 399 4.61 -23.70 -23.74
CA GLY A 399 3.83 -24.71 -23.04
C GLY A 399 3.28 -24.26 -21.68
N ALA A 400 3.04 -22.96 -21.47
CA ALA A 400 2.63 -22.40 -20.19
C ALA A 400 1.17 -22.77 -19.77
N PHE A 401 0.33 -23.17 -20.73
CA PHE A 401 -1.10 -23.39 -20.48
C PHE A 401 -1.35 -24.63 -19.61
N GLY A 402 -2.15 -24.46 -18.55
CA GLY A 402 -2.45 -25.52 -17.57
C GLY A 402 -1.39 -25.68 -16.47
N GLY A 403 -0.22 -25.06 -16.62
CA GLY A 403 0.81 -24.95 -15.58
C GLY A 403 0.81 -23.55 -14.96
N PRO A 404 1.77 -22.68 -15.31
CA PRO A 404 1.89 -21.32 -14.76
C PRO A 404 0.79 -20.35 -15.21
N VAL A 405 -0.07 -20.70 -16.16
CA VAL A 405 -1.27 -19.92 -16.47
C VAL A 405 -2.45 -20.83 -16.81
N THR A 406 -3.59 -20.58 -16.18
CA THR A 406 -4.87 -21.23 -16.49
C THR A 406 -5.84 -20.21 -17.08
N PHE A 407 -6.88 -20.69 -17.77
CA PHE A 407 -7.91 -19.82 -18.34
C PHE A 407 -9.27 -20.17 -17.77
N ILE A 408 -10.07 -19.14 -17.52
CA ILE A 408 -11.45 -19.26 -17.07
C ILE A 408 -12.38 -18.45 -17.99
N GLU A 409 -13.64 -18.87 -18.05
CA GLU A 409 -14.69 -18.14 -18.76
C GLU A 409 -15.62 -17.49 -17.74
N GLN A 410 -15.52 -16.17 -17.62
CA GLN A 410 -16.38 -15.40 -16.72
C GLN A 410 -17.70 -15.13 -17.43
N ASN A 411 -18.67 -16.02 -17.24
CA ASN A 411 -20.03 -15.92 -17.81
C ASN A 411 -20.95 -14.97 -17.03
N ALA A 412 -20.41 -13.87 -16.49
CA ALA A 412 -21.18 -12.89 -15.74
C ALA A 412 -21.60 -11.71 -16.64
N PRO A 413 -22.86 -11.25 -16.61
CA PRO A 413 -23.27 -10.03 -17.28
C PRO A 413 -22.44 -8.83 -16.79
N THR A 414 -22.03 -7.96 -17.73
CA THR A 414 -21.33 -6.71 -17.46
C THR A 414 -22.12 -5.52 -17.99
N GLY A 415 -21.92 -4.36 -17.37
CA GLY A 415 -22.55 -3.11 -17.78
C GLY A 415 -21.91 -2.54 -19.05
N ALA A 416 -22.67 -1.72 -19.78
CA ALA A 416 -22.15 -1.00 -20.94
C ALA A 416 -21.09 0.04 -20.52
N PRO A 417 -20.12 0.41 -21.39
CA PRO A 417 -19.11 1.41 -21.05
C PRO A 417 -19.70 2.79 -20.71
N ILE A 418 -18.99 3.55 -19.86
CA ILE A 418 -19.39 4.92 -19.46
C ILE A 418 -19.43 5.92 -20.61
N ALA A 419 -18.63 5.73 -21.67
CA ALA A 419 -18.63 6.63 -22.82
C ALA A 419 -20.01 6.72 -23.49
N GLY A 420 -20.72 5.59 -23.57
CA GLY A 420 -22.10 5.57 -24.08
C GLY A 420 -23.08 6.30 -23.15
N LEU A 421 -22.89 6.20 -21.83
CA LEU A 421 -23.67 6.96 -20.87
C LEU A 421 -23.42 8.46 -21.02
N ALA A 422 -22.16 8.90 -21.09
CA ALA A 422 -21.82 10.31 -21.25
C ALA A 422 -22.40 10.90 -22.55
N ALA A 423 -22.42 10.14 -23.64
CA ALA A 423 -23.07 10.54 -24.88
C ALA A 423 -24.60 10.69 -24.72
N ASP A 424 -25.26 9.71 -24.10
CA ASP A 424 -26.70 9.77 -23.82
C ASP A 424 -27.07 10.95 -22.89
N MET A 425 -26.23 11.26 -21.90
CA MET A 425 -26.40 12.40 -20.99
C MET A 425 -26.34 13.72 -21.76
N LYS A 426 -25.34 13.90 -22.62
CA LYS A 426 -25.19 15.10 -23.46
C LYS A 426 -26.30 15.25 -24.49
N ALA A 427 -26.87 14.15 -24.97
CA ALA A 427 -28.00 14.13 -25.89
C ALA A 427 -29.36 14.36 -25.20
N GLY A 428 -29.42 14.41 -23.87
CA GLY A 428 -30.67 14.55 -23.13
C GLY A 428 -31.54 13.28 -23.12
N HIS A 429 -30.95 12.10 -23.39
CA HIS A 429 -31.65 10.81 -23.37
C HIS A 429 -31.75 10.19 -21.96
N VAL A 430 -31.13 10.82 -20.96
CA VAL A 430 -31.10 10.34 -19.58
C VAL A 430 -31.98 11.24 -18.71
N ASP A 431 -33.05 10.65 -18.17
CA ASP A 431 -33.94 11.33 -17.20
C ASP A 431 -33.48 11.05 -15.76
N THR A 432 -33.14 9.79 -15.47
CA THR A 432 -32.77 9.33 -14.15
C THR A 432 -31.43 8.59 -14.20
N LEU A 433 -30.47 9.03 -13.37
CA LEU A 433 -29.17 8.39 -13.21
C LEU A 433 -28.92 7.98 -11.75
N LEU A 434 -28.79 6.68 -11.52
CA LEU A 434 -28.37 6.11 -10.24
C LEU A 434 -26.90 5.70 -10.33
N MET A 435 -26.05 6.26 -9.47
CA MET A 435 -24.62 5.97 -9.39
C MET A 435 -24.31 5.26 -8.08
N LEU A 436 -23.80 4.02 -8.15
CA LEU A 436 -23.49 3.19 -7.00
C LEU A 436 -21.98 3.09 -6.78
N ASP A 437 -21.51 3.74 -5.71
CA ASP A 437 -20.15 3.67 -5.16
C ASP A 437 -19.07 3.90 -6.22
N CYS A 438 -19.22 4.98 -6.99
CA CYS A 438 -18.29 5.38 -8.05
C CYS A 438 -18.19 6.91 -8.14
N ASN A 439 -17.01 7.42 -8.52
CA ASN A 439 -16.73 8.85 -8.57
C ASN A 439 -16.28 9.35 -9.97
N PRO A 440 -17.13 9.17 -11.01
CA PRO A 440 -16.81 9.56 -12.39
C PRO A 440 -16.62 11.06 -12.59
N ALA A 441 -17.10 11.93 -11.69
CA ALA A 441 -16.79 13.36 -11.76
C ALA A 441 -15.30 13.66 -11.55
N TYR A 442 -14.57 12.75 -10.88
CA TYR A 442 -13.14 12.88 -10.61
C TYR A 442 -12.27 11.98 -11.51
N ASP A 443 -12.65 10.71 -11.69
CA ASP A 443 -11.77 9.71 -12.31
C ASP A 443 -12.10 9.35 -13.77
N ALA A 444 -13.23 9.79 -14.30
CA ALA A 444 -13.59 9.51 -15.69
C ALA A 444 -12.67 10.27 -16.67
N PRO A 445 -12.50 9.77 -17.91
CA PRO A 445 -11.68 10.44 -18.93
C PRO A 445 -12.16 11.87 -19.18
N ALA A 446 -11.20 12.80 -19.29
CA ALA A 446 -11.48 14.23 -19.25
C ALA A 446 -12.39 14.70 -20.40
N GLU A 447 -12.28 14.08 -21.58
CA GLU A 447 -13.10 14.39 -22.76
C GLU A 447 -14.57 13.97 -22.63
N LEU A 448 -14.89 13.07 -21.68
CA LEU A 448 -16.28 12.74 -21.38
C LEU A 448 -17.00 13.89 -20.70
N ASP A 449 -16.28 14.81 -20.05
CA ASP A 449 -16.85 15.97 -19.36
C ASP A 449 -18.03 15.59 -18.44
N PHE A 450 -17.84 14.49 -17.69
CA PHE A 450 -18.92 13.83 -16.96
C PHE A 450 -19.55 14.74 -15.91
N ALA A 451 -18.74 15.49 -15.17
CA ALA A 451 -19.20 16.42 -14.14
C ALA A 451 -20.18 17.47 -14.70
N ASN A 452 -19.90 18.05 -15.88
CA ASN A 452 -20.81 19.02 -16.49
C ASN A 452 -22.04 18.34 -17.10
N ALA A 453 -21.89 17.15 -17.69
CA ALA A 453 -23.02 16.38 -18.20
C ALA A 453 -24.00 16.00 -17.07
N LEU A 454 -23.49 15.65 -15.90
CA LEU A 454 -24.27 15.24 -14.73
C LEU A 454 -25.20 16.35 -14.22
N ARG A 455 -24.76 17.61 -14.25
CA ARG A 455 -25.56 18.78 -13.81
C ARG A 455 -26.84 18.99 -14.60
N ASN A 456 -26.93 18.44 -15.81
CA ASN A 456 -28.10 18.58 -16.68
C ASN A 456 -29.11 17.44 -16.52
N ILE A 457 -28.82 16.44 -15.68
CA ILE A 457 -29.70 15.28 -15.51
C ILE A 457 -30.86 15.63 -14.56
N PRO A 458 -32.13 15.48 -14.97
CA PRO A 458 -33.28 15.89 -14.16
C PRO A 458 -33.37 15.24 -12.77
N PHE A 459 -32.91 14.00 -12.65
CA PHE A 459 -32.89 13.29 -11.38
C PHE A 459 -31.62 12.42 -11.28
N SER A 460 -30.69 12.81 -10.42
CA SER A 460 -29.44 12.08 -10.18
C SER A 460 -29.33 11.67 -8.72
N VAL A 461 -28.95 10.42 -8.50
CA VAL A 461 -28.75 9.82 -7.16
C VAL A 461 -27.32 9.29 -7.10
N HIS A 462 -26.52 9.82 -6.19
CA HIS A 462 -25.23 9.29 -5.82
C HIS A 462 -25.32 8.47 -4.53
N TYR A 463 -24.72 7.28 -4.55
CA TYR A 463 -24.53 6.43 -3.38
C TYR A 463 -23.04 6.25 -3.11
N GLY A 464 -22.59 6.57 -1.90
CA GLY A 464 -21.18 6.39 -1.52
C GLY A 464 -20.94 6.71 -0.05
N ILE A 465 -19.83 6.22 0.50
CA ILE A 465 -19.48 6.46 1.91
C ILE A 465 -19.01 7.90 2.19
N TYR A 466 -18.66 8.67 1.16
CA TYR A 466 -18.22 10.07 1.26
C TYR A 466 -19.08 10.99 0.39
N VAL A 467 -19.11 12.28 0.75
CA VAL A 467 -19.66 13.35 -0.11
C VAL A 467 -18.57 13.82 -1.07
N ASP A 468 -18.35 13.03 -2.12
CA ASP A 468 -17.28 13.26 -3.10
C ASP A 468 -17.63 14.27 -4.22
N GLU A 469 -16.77 14.38 -5.22
CA GLU A 469 -16.96 15.24 -6.40
C GLU A 469 -18.23 14.88 -7.19
N THR A 470 -18.61 13.61 -7.24
CA THR A 470 -19.83 13.15 -7.90
C THR A 470 -21.05 13.48 -7.06
N ALA A 471 -20.97 13.29 -5.74
CA ALA A 471 -22.00 13.73 -4.78
C ALA A 471 -22.28 15.22 -4.90
N ALA A 472 -21.23 16.05 -5.01
CA ALA A 472 -21.33 17.51 -5.14
C ALA A 472 -22.00 17.99 -6.44
N HIS A 473 -22.20 17.10 -7.41
CA HIS A 473 -22.89 17.38 -8.67
C HIS A 473 -24.19 16.58 -8.84
N SER A 474 -24.60 15.85 -7.80
CA SER A 474 -25.82 15.05 -7.79
C SER A 474 -26.93 15.74 -7.01
N HIS A 475 -28.19 15.53 -7.42
CA HIS A 475 -29.35 16.06 -6.69
C HIS A 475 -29.54 15.35 -5.37
N TRP A 476 -29.38 14.02 -5.35
CA TRP A 476 -29.48 13.22 -4.13
C TRP A 476 -28.15 12.56 -3.83
N HIS A 477 -27.77 12.58 -2.55
CA HIS A 477 -26.69 11.74 -2.04
C HIS A 477 -27.21 10.87 -0.89
N VAL A 478 -27.15 9.55 -1.09
CA VAL A 478 -27.51 8.55 -0.09
C VAL A 478 -26.24 8.05 0.59
N PRO A 479 -26.12 8.11 1.93
CA PRO A 479 -24.94 7.67 2.63
C PRO A 479 -24.73 6.17 2.50
N GLY A 480 -23.53 5.79 2.07
CA GLY A 480 -23.09 4.41 1.95
C GLY A 480 -22.79 3.74 3.28
N LEU A 481 -23.11 2.45 3.36
CA LEU A 481 -22.59 1.58 4.42
C LEU A 481 -21.16 1.18 4.08
N HIS A 482 -20.29 1.21 5.08
CA HIS A 482 -18.96 0.62 4.96
C HIS A 482 -19.11 -0.91 4.75
N PRO A 483 -18.19 -1.60 4.05
CA PRO A 483 -18.24 -3.06 3.89
C PRO A 483 -18.37 -3.87 5.20
N PHE A 484 -17.99 -3.29 6.35
CA PHE A 484 -18.16 -3.91 7.68
C PHE A 484 -19.53 -3.68 8.32
N GLU A 485 -20.44 -2.97 7.66
CA GLU A 485 -21.78 -2.61 8.16
C GLU A 485 -22.91 -3.24 7.32
N THR A 486 -22.58 -3.89 6.20
CA THR A 486 -23.58 -4.47 5.28
C THR A 486 -23.25 -5.91 4.88
N TRP A 487 -24.29 -6.69 4.59
CA TRP A 487 -24.17 -7.99 3.96
C TRP A 487 -23.92 -7.83 2.46
N THR A 488 -22.91 -8.52 1.94
CA THR A 488 -22.68 -8.60 0.49
C THR A 488 -21.93 -9.88 0.14
N ASP A 489 -21.66 -10.08 -1.15
CA ASP A 489 -20.79 -11.12 -1.66
C ASP A 489 -19.97 -10.61 -2.85
N ALA A 490 -18.86 -11.28 -3.16
CA ALA A 490 -18.01 -10.98 -4.30
C ALA A 490 -17.24 -12.23 -4.73
N ARG A 491 -16.59 -12.20 -5.88
CA ARG A 491 -15.70 -13.27 -6.34
C ARG A 491 -14.25 -12.79 -6.38
N THR A 492 -13.34 -13.68 -6.02
CA THR A 492 -11.89 -13.51 -6.25
C THR A 492 -11.55 -13.75 -7.72
N LEU A 493 -10.28 -13.58 -8.12
CA LEU A 493 -9.84 -13.69 -9.51
C LEU A 493 -10.15 -15.05 -10.15
N ASP A 494 -9.96 -16.14 -9.41
CA ASP A 494 -10.24 -17.50 -9.87
C ASP A 494 -11.75 -17.83 -9.88
N GLY A 495 -12.58 -16.91 -9.36
CA GLY A 495 -14.02 -17.05 -9.25
C GLY A 495 -14.51 -17.54 -7.90
N THR A 496 -13.66 -17.87 -6.93
CA THR A 496 -14.12 -18.30 -5.61
C THR A 496 -14.99 -17.21 -5.00
N ALA A 497 -16.24 -17.53 -4.72
CA ALA A 497 -17.21 -16.63 -4.11
C ALA A 497 -17.00 -16.54 -2.61
N THR A 498 -17.02 -15.31 -2.11
CA THR A 498 -16.73 -14.92 -0.73
C THR A 498 -17.94 -14.14 -0.21
N ILE A 499 -18.49 -14.55 0.93
CA ILE A 499 -19.62 -13.86 1.56
C ILE A 499 -19.06 -12.90 2.60
N ALA A 500 -19.33 -11.60 2.42
CA ALA A 500 -18.90 -10.57 3.35
C ALA A 500 -19.95 -10.39 4.44
N GLN A 501 -19.55 -10.66 5.69
CA GLN A 501 -20.36 -10.45 6.87
C GLN A 501 -20.12 -9.04 7.43
N PRO A 502 -21.18 -8.33 7.87
CA PRO A 502 -21.00 -7.14 8.68
C PRO A 502 -20.39 -7.53 10.03
N LEU A 503 -19.45 -6.71 10.49
CA LEU A 503 -18.77 -6.86 11.77
C LEU A 503 -19.38 -5.99 12.86
N ILE A 504 -20.08 -4.93 12.46
CA ILE A 504 -20.73 -3.96 13.33
C ILE A 504 -22.06 -3.54 12.71
N THR A 505 -23.01 -3.11 13.54
CA THR A 505 -24.21 -2.43 13.04
C THR A 505 -23.84 -1.07 12.43
N PRO A 506 -24.58 -0.57 11.43
CA PRO A 506 -24.34 0.75 10.85
C PRO A 506 -24.12 1.84 11.90
N LEU A 507 -22.99 2.56 11.82
CA LEU A 507 -22.66 3.65 12.74
C LEU A 507 -23.51 4.91 12.49
N TYR A 508 -23.93 5.09 11.24
CA TYR A 508 -24.77 6.20 10.77
C TYR A 508 -26.00 5.66 10.05
N ASP A 509 -26.94 6.53 9.67
CA ASP A 509 -28.18 6.15 8.95
C ASP A 509 -27.94 5.85 7.45
N GLY A 510 -26.85 5.14 7.15
CA GLY A 510 -26.50 4.69 5.81
C GLY A 510 -27.46 3.62 5.29
N LYS A 511 -27.36 3.36 3.98
CA LYS A 511 -28.16 2.34 3.28
C LYS A 511 -27.23 1.41 2.50
N SER A 512 -27.63 0.18 2.29
CA SER A 512 -26.92 -0.74 1.41
C SER A 512 -27.24 -0.45 -0.07
N GLY A 513 -26.33 -0.81 -0.97
CA GLY A 513 -26.62 -0.78 -2.41
C GLY A 513 -27.84 -1.63 -2.77
N PHE A 514 -28.08 -2.72 -2.02
CA PHE A 514 -29.25 -3.58 -2.17
C PHE A 514 -30.57 -2.86 -1.85
N GLU A 515 -30.60 -2.03 -0.81
CA GLU A 515 -31.78 -1.23 -0.44
C GLU A 515 -32.08 -0.17 -1.49
N ILE A 516 -31.05 0.46 -2.04
CA ILE A 516 -31.21 1.52 -3.05
C ILE A 516 -31.73 0.95 -4.36
N LEU A 517 -31.18 -0.17 -4.82
CA LEU A 517 -31.75 -0.89 -5.96
C LEU A 517 -33.13 -1.45 -5.64
N GLY A 518 -33.34 -1.93 -4.41
CA GLY A 518 -34.62 -2.40 -3.90
C GLY A 518 -35.73 -1.36 -4.00
N ALA A 519 -35.42 -0.09 -3.72
CA ALA A 519 -36.37 1.01 -3.83
C ALA A 519 -36.95 1.16 -5.25
N LEU A 520 -36.21 0.77 -6.30
CA LEU A 520 -36.70 0.82 -7.68
C LEU A 520 -37.70 -0.29 -8.02
N PHE A 521 -37.87 -1.30 -7.17
CA PHE A 521 -38.87 -2.36 -7.39
C PHE A 521 -40.28 -2.00 -6.92
N GLY A 522 -40.46 -0.87 -6.22
CA GLY A 522 -41.77 -0.43 -5.70
C GLY A 522 -42.16 -1.04 -4.35
N GLY A 523 -41.34 -1.96 -3.81
CA GLY A 523 -41.51 -2.54 -2.48
C GLY A 523 -40.96 -1.60 -1.39
N TYR A 524 -41.69 -0.53 -1.08
CA TYR A 524 -41.22 0.46 -0.12
C TYR A 524 -41.44 0.01 1.33
N GLY A 525 -40.38 -0.47 1.95
CA GLY A 525 -40.28 -0.61 3.39
C GLY A 525 -38.83 -0.58 3.82
N ASN A 526 -38.54 0.01 4.98
CA ASN A 526 -37.34 -0.32 5.76
C ASN A 526 -37.43 -1.80 6.14
N ILE A 527 -37.16 -2.70 5.19
CA ILE A 527 -37.07 -4.12 5.44
C ILE A 527 -35.76 -4.30 6.20
N ALA A 528 -35.86 -4.55 7.50
CA ALA A 528 -34.69 -4.81 8.32
C ALA A 528 -33.87 -5.95 7.70
N ASN A 529 -32.58 -5.73 7.48
CA ASN A 529 -31.66 -6.68 6.84
C ASN A 529 -32.02 -7.02 5.39
N ALA A 530 -32.52 -6.04 4.61
CA ALA A 530 -32.82 -6.22 3.20
C ALA A 530 -31.62 -6.75 2.38
N ASP A 531 -30.42 -6.25 2.69
CA ASP A 531 -29.14 -6.73 2.13
C ASP A 531 -28.92 -8.21 2.39
N ARG A 532 -29.06 -8.65 3.65
CA ARG A 532 -28.93 -10.07 4.03
C ARG A 532 -29.94 -10.92 3.29
N LEU A 533 -31.19 -10.47 3.20
CA LEU A 533 -32.24 -11.19 2.51
C LEU A 533 -31.97 -11.30 1.01
N ALA A 534 -31.43 -10.25 0.38
CA ALA A 534 -31.04 -10.27 -1.03
C ALA A 534 -29.91 -11.27 -1.30
N VAL A 535 -28.85 -11.25 -0.46
CA VAL A 535 -27.75 -12.22 -0.56
C VAL A 535 -28.27 -13.65 -0.34
N GLN A 536 -29.07 -13.88 0.71
CA GLN A 536 -29.66 -15.20 0.96
C GLN A 536 -30.58 -15.67 -0.18
N ALA A 537 -31.36 -14.77 -0.77
CA ALA A 537 -32.22 -15.10 -1.90
C ALA A 537 -31.40 -15.59 -3.10
N HIS A 538 -30.32 -14.89 -3.44
CA HIS A 538 -29.41 -15.34 -4.51
C HIS A 538 -28.87 -16.75 -4.25
N TRP A 539 -28.30 -16.99 -3.06
CA TRP A 539 -27.70 -18.29 -2.74
C TRP A 539 -28.71 -19.43 -2.56
N ARG A 540 -29.98 -19.12 -2.26
CA ARG A 540 -31.08 -20.11 -2.28
C ARG A 540 -31.53 -20.48 -3.69
N SER A 541 -31.35 -19.59 -4.66
CA SER A 541 -31.77 -19.82 -6.04
C SER A 541 -30.65 -20.37 -6.92
N PHE A 542 -29.41 -19.95 -6.67
CA PHE A 542 -28.26 -20.21 -7.55
C PHE A 542 -27.05 -20.79 -6.83
N GLY A 543 -27.17 -21.11 -5.53
CA GLY A 543 -26.10 -21.71 -4.75
C GLY A 543 -25.82 -23.17 -5.12
N PRO A 544 -24.82 -23.78 -4.47
CA PRO A 544 -24.51 -25.19 -4.67
C PRO A 544 -25.70 -26.10 -4.30
N PRO A 545 -25.74 -27.37 -4.77
CA PRO A 545 -26.86 -28.29 -4.52
C PRO A 545 -27.30 -28.37 -3.05
N GLU A 546 -26.35 -28.32 -2.12
CA GLU A 546 -26.62 -28.33 -0.67
C GLU A 546 -27.38 -27.08 -0.18
N ALA A 547 -27.14 -25.92 -0.79
CA ALA A 547 -27.79 -24.66 -0.45
C ALA A 547 -29.25 -24.61 -0.95
N ILE A 548 -29.56 -25.29 -2.05
CA ILE A 548 -30.88 -25.22 -2.71
C ILE A 548 -31.81 -26.39 -2.36
N ALA A 549 -31.33 -27.40 -1.61
CA ALA A 549 -32.06 -28.65 -1.36
C ALA A 549 -33.26 -28.50 -0.41
N SER A 550 -33.09 -27.80 0.71
CA SER A 550 -34.16 -27.53 1.69
C SER A 550 -33.76 -26.39 2.63
N GLN A 551 -34.72 -25.82 3.37
CA GLN A 551 -34.44 -24.76 4.35
C GLN A 551 -33.42 -25.20 5.43
N GLY A 552 -33.56 -26.42 5.96
CA GLY A 552 -32.62 -26.94 6.97
C GLY A 552 -31.20 -27.16 6.42
N ALA A 553 -31.10 -27.61 5.17
CA ALA A 553 -29.81 -27.75 4.48
C ALA A 553 -29.16 -26.38 4.20
N PHE A 554 -29.96 -25.40 3.76
CA PHE A 554 -29.50 -24.02 3.56
C PHE A 554 -28.95 -23.43 4.86
N ASP A 555 -29.62 -23.59 5.99
CA ASP A 555 -29.18 -23.00 7.26
C ASP A 555 -27.85 -23.59 7.75
N LEU A 556 -27.61 -24.89 7.53
CA LEU A 556 -26.34 -25.54 7.82
C LEU A 556 -25.22 -25.06 6.88
N TRP A 557 -25.51 -25.06 5.57
CA TRP A 557 -24.58 -24.59 4.55
C TRP A 557 -24.20 -23.12 4.74
N TRP A 558 -25.19 -22.25 4.98
CA TRP A 558 -25.02 -20.81 5.20
C TRP A 558 -24.10 -20.58 6.40
N ARG A 559 -24.34 -21.22 7.54
CA ARG A 559 -23.47 -21.10 8.73
C ARG A 559 -22.04 -21.55 8.45
N LYS A 560 -21.85 -22.62 7.65
CA LYS A 560 -20.52 -23.08 7.26
C LYS A 560 -19.83 -22.07 6.36
N ALA A 561 -20.50 -21.57 5.32
CA ALA A 561 -19.96 -20.58 4.39
C ALA A 561 -19.60 -19.26 5.11
N LEU A 562 -20.41 -18.83 6.09
CA LEU A 562 -20.10 -17.69 6.95
C LEU A 562 -18.91 -17.93 7.87
N ARG A 563 -18.79 -19.12 8.46
CA ARG A 563 -17.63 -19.44 9.31
C ARG A 563 -16.34 -19.46 8.50
N ASP A 564 -16.35 -20.11 7.35
CA ASP A 564 -15.16 -20.29 6.51
C ASP A 564 -14.83 -19.01 5.71
N GLY A 565 -15.84 -18.15 5.47
CA GLY A 565 -15.73 -16.90 4.72
C GLY A 565 -15.94 -17.03 3.21
N PHE A 566 -16.00 -18.25 2.68
CA PHE A 566 -16.15 -18.52 1.25
C PHE A 566 -17.11 -19.67 0.96
N VAL A 567 -17.56 -19.74 -0.29
CA VAL A 567 -18.39 -20.83 -0.80
C VAL A 567 -17.50 -21.88 -1.43
N ALA A 568 -17.37 -23.03 -0.77
CA ALA A 568 -16.56 -24.14 -1.25
C ALA A 568 -16.99 -24.60 -2.66
N GLY A 569 -16.01 -24.83 -3.55
CA GLY A 569 -16.24 -25.31 -4.91
C GLY A 569 -16.87 -24.29 -5.87
N SER A 570 -16.89 -23.00 -5.51
CA SER A 570 -17.50 -21.94 -6.33
C SER A 570 -16.56 -21.29 -7.36
N ALA A 571 -15.26 -21.65 -7.35
CA ALA A 571 -14.29 -21.21 -8.35
C ALA A 571 -14.75 -21.58 -9.78
N PHE A 572 -14.40 -20.75 -10.76
CA PHE A 572 -14.74 -21.04 -12.14
C PHE A 572 -13.95 -22.25 -12.66
N PRO A 573 -14.56 -23.14 -13.44
CA PRO A 573 -13.84 -24.26 -14.02
C PRO A 573 -12.76 -23.74 -14.98
N THR A 574 -11.56 -24.33 -14.87
CA THR A 574 -10.50 -24.07 -15.84
C THR A 574 -10.88 -24.65 -17.19
N ILE A 575 -10.59 -23.91 -18.25
CA ILE A 575 -10.78 -24.33 -19.64
C ILE A 575 -9.44 -24.47 -20.36
N THR A 576 -9.40 -25.36 -21.34
CA THR A 576 -8.30 -25.39 -22.31
C THR A 576 -8.56 -24.31 -23.36
N PRO A 577 -7.69 -23.29 -23.50
CA PRO A 577 -7.88 -22.27 -24.51
C PRO A 577 -7.65 -22.85 -25.92
N PRO A 578 -8.26 -22.26 -26.96
CA PRO A 578 -7.88 -22.53 -28.36
C PRO A 578 -6.40 -22.18 -28.62
N GLU A 579 -5.85 -22.66 -29.74
CA GLU A 579 -4.52 -22.23 -30.18
C GLU A 579 -4.51 -20.70 -30.42
N PRO A 580 -3.61 -19.95 -29.76
CA PRO A 580 -3.57 -18.50 -29.86
C PRO A 580 -3.16 -18.07 -31.27
N ARG A 581 -3.92 -17.12 -31.83
CA ARG A 581 -3.63 -16.49 -33.12
C ARG A 581 -2.55 -15.43 -32.95
N PHE A 582 -1.66 -15.34 -33.94
CA PHE A 582 -0.70 -14.25 -33.99
C PHE A 582 -1.43 -12.94 -34.34
N PRO A 583 -1.31 -11.88 -33.53
CA PRO A 583 -2.06 -10.64 -33.75
C PRO A 583 -1.53 -9.86 -34.96
N PRO A 584 -2.39 -9.06 -35.62
CA PRO A 584 -1.97 -8.18 -36.71
C PRO A 584 -0.97 -7.13 -36.23
N THR A 585 -0.37 -6.43 -37.19
CA THR A 585 0.62 -5.38 -36.87
C THR A 585 -0.09 -4.08 -36.55
N ALA A 586 0.06 -3.62 -35.31
CA ALA A 586 -0.35 -2.28 -34.93
C ALA A 586 0.69 -1.26 -35.45
N PRO A 587 0.26 -0.09 -35.92
CA PRO A 587 1.17 0.98 -36.30
C PRO A 587 1.98 1.44 -35.08
N ALA A 588 3.30 1.57 -35.23
CA ALA A 588 4.14 2.18 -34.21
C ALA A 588 3.73 3.65 -34.02
N MET A 589 3.54 4.09 -32.78
CA MET A 589 3.36 5.52 -32.52
C MET A 589 4.71 6.23 -32.75
N PRO A 590 4.79 7.22 -33.66
CA PRO A 590 6.04 7.92 -33.89
C PRO A 590 6.42 8.76 -32.67
N ALA A 591 7.67 8.65 -32.23
CA ALA A 591 8.22 9.57 -31.24
C ALA A 591 8.43 10.95 -31.88
N ALA A 592 7.65 11.95 -31.48
CA ALA A 592 7.90 13.33 -31.87
C ALA A 592 9.10 13.90 -31.11
N ALA A 593 10.03 14.55 -31.80
CA ALA A 593 11.20 15.16 -31.19
C ALA A 593 10.80 16.21 -30.14
N GLY A 594 11.31 16.07 -28.90
CA GLY A 594 11.11 17.02 -27.81
C GLY A 594 9.82 16.84 -26.99
N ARG A 595 8.98 15.86 -27.30
CA ARG A 595 7.79 15.50 -26.50
C ARG A 595 8.04 14.22 -25.69
N VAL A 596 7.40 14.09 -24.53
CA VAL A 596 7.52 12.92 -23.65
C VAL A 596 6.20 12.15 -23.61
N GLU A 597 6.26 10.85 -23.36
CA GLU A 597 5.08 10.09 -22.96
C GLU A 597 4.81 10.32 -21.45
N LEU A 598 3.54 10.32 -21.07
CA LEU A 598 3.11 10.31 -19.67
C LEU A 598 2.42 8.99 -19.40
N CYS A 599 2.93 8.21 -18.44
CA CYS A 599 2.38 6.95 -18.00
C CYS A 599 1.56 7.17 -16.72
N PHE A 600 0.29 6.77 -16.75
CA PHE A 600 -0.57 6.78 -15.56
C PHE A 600 -0.39 5.47 -14.79
N LEU A 601 -0.24 5.60 -13.46
CA LEU A 601 0.09 4.48 -12.57
C LEU A 601 -0.92 4.41 -11.42
N PRO A 602 -1.39 3.22 -11.03
CA PRO A 602 -2.08 3.04 -9.75
C PRO A 602 -1.16 3.46 -8.60
N ASP A 603 -1.70 4.16 -7.61
CA ASP A 603 -0.90 4.56 -6.46
C ASP A 603 -0.76 3.43 -5.43
N PRO A 604 0.45 3.11 -4.93
CA PRO A 604 0.65 2.09 -3.91
C PRO A 604 -0.06 2.35 -2.58
N SER A 605 -0.38 3.61 -2.28
CA SER A 605 -0.98 4.02 -1.01
C SER A 605 -2.46 4.37 -1.16
N VAL A 606 -2.88 5.05 -2.23
CA VAL A 606 -4.30 5.49 -2.40
C VAL A 606 -5.03 4.89 -3.61
N TYR A 607 -4.39 3.96 -4.33
CA TYR A 607 -4.92 3.29 -5.51
C TYR A 607 -5.34 4.25 -6.63
N ASP A 608 -6.64 4.39 -6.89
CA ASP A 608 -7.22 5.32 -7.88
C ASP A 608 -7.76 6.61 -7.25
N GLY A 609 -7.67 6.75 -5.93
CA GLY A 609 -8.17 7.89 -5.16
C GLY A 609 -9.36 7.57 -4.26
N ARG A 610 -9.92 6.35 -4.34
CA ARG A 610 -10.99 5.91 -3.43
C ARG A 610 -10.58 5.89 -1.96
N PHE A 611 -9.28 5.76 -1.68
CA PHE A 611 -8.72 5.75 -0.33
C PHE A 611 -8.04 7.08 0.07
N SER A 612 -8.23 8.16 -0.70
CA SER A 612 -7.49 9.41 -0.48
C SER A 612 -7.73 10.05 0.90
N ASN A 613 -8.88 9.83 1.51
CA ASN A 613 -9.18 10.40 2.83
C ASN A 613 -8.65 9.54 3.99
N ASN A 614 -8.02 8.40 3.71
CA ASN A 614 -7.46 7.55 4.75
C ASN A 614 -6.07 8.05 5.17
N ALA A 615 -5.98 8.55 6.40
CA ALA A 615 -4.76 9.17 6.91
C ALA A 615 -3.57 8.20 7.08
N TRP A 616 -3.82 6.93 7.45
CA TRP A 616 -2.77 5.90 7.48
C TRP A 616 -2.15 5.69 6.10
N LEU A 617 -2.96 5.73 5.05
CA LEU A 617 -2.49 5.56 3.67
C LEU A 617 -1.83 6.83 3.13
N GLN A 618 -2.24 8.03 3.54
CA GLN A 618 -1.55 9.26 3.14
C GLN A 618 -0.14 9.39 3.74
N GLU A 619 0.03 8.97 4.99
CA GLU A 619 1.32 8.93 5.67
C GLU A 619 2.19 7.76 5.18
N LEU A 620 1.60 6.71 4.60
CA LEU A 620 2.33 5.54 4.13
C LEU A 620 3.32 5.90 3.01
N PRO A 621 4.64 5.71 3.22
CA PRO A 621 5.62 5.99 2.17
C PRO A 621 5.41 5.06 0.97
N LYS A 622 5.46 5.63 -0.24
CA LYS A 622 5.47 4.82 -1.47
C LYS A 622 6.69 3.89 -1.47
N PRO A 623 6.57 2.61 -1.87
CA PRO A 623 7.64 1.62 -1.73
C PRO A 623 9.00 2.03 -2.29
N VAL A 624 9.02 2.58 -3.51
CA VAL A 624 10.25 2.99 -4.19
C VAL A 624 10.63 4.42 -3.81
N SER A 625 9.79 5.42 -4.13
CA SER A 625 10.14 6.84 -3.98
C SER A 625 10.09 7.36 -2.53
N LYS A 626 9.50 6.61 -1.61
CA LYS A 626 9.28 7.01 -0.20
C LYS A 626 8.48 8.31 -0.02
N GLN A 627 7.85 8.80 -1.09
CA GLN A 627 6.97 9.96 -1.06
C GLN A 627 5.74 9.67 -0.20
N VAL A 628 5.29 10.67 0.55
CA VAL A 628 4.05 10.68 1.33
C VAL A 628 3.25 11.94 1.01
N TRP A 629 1.96 11.98 1.37
CA TRP A 629 1.12 13.18 1.24
C TRP A 629 1.15 13.83 -0.16
N GLY A 630 1.02 13.03 -1.21
CA GLY A 630 0.98 13.52 -2.59
C GLY A 630 1.50 12.55 -3.63
N ASN A 631 1.48 13.01 -4.88
CA ASN A 631 2.12 12.39 -6.03
C ASN A 631 3.08 13.39 -6.70
N ALA A 632 3.99 12.85 -7.50
CA ALA A 632 4.93 13.62 -8.31
C ALA A 632 5.03 13.04 -9.72
N ALA A 633 5.38 13.89 -10.68
CA ALA A 633 5.86 13.51 -11.99
C ALA A 633 7.27 12.92 -11.83
N LEU A 634 7.37 11.60 -12.03
CA LEU A 634 8.62 10.84 -11.96
C LEU A 634 9.39 11.03 -13.27
N ILE A 635 10.54 11.68 -13.19
CA ILE A 635 11.34 12.08 -14.36
C ILE A 635 12.70 11.39 -14.31
N SER A 636 13.18 10.90 -15.45
CA SER A 636 14.52 10.34 -15.55
C SER A 636 15.59 11.41 -15.27
N LYS A 637 16.78 10.99 -14.83
CA LYS A 637 17.90 11.93 -14.62
C LYS A 637 18.26 12.67 -15.91
N ALA A 638 18.30 11.96 -17.03
CA ALA A 638 18.61 12.53 -18.35
C ALA A 638 17.57 13.58 -18.79
N ASP A 639 16.27 13.28 -18.62
CA ASP A 639 15.21 14.23 -18.97
C ASP A 639 15.18 15.43 -18.02
N ALA A 640 15.42 15.22 -16.73
CA ALA A 640 15.52 16.32 -15.76
C ALA A 640 16.62 17.31 -16.15
N GLN A 641 17.80 16.81 -16.54
CA GLN A 641 18.91 17.63 -17.07
C GLN A 641 18.53 18.36 -18.36
N ARG A 642 17.90 17.66 -19.32
CA ARG A 642 17.45 18.24 -20.60
C ARG A 642 16.39 19.33 -20.42
N LEU A 643 15.52 19.18 -19.42
CA LEU A 643 14.41 20.09 -19.14
C LEU A 643 14.77 21.20 -18.13
N GLY A 644 15.92 21.11 -17.46
CA GLY A 644 16.33 22.05 -16.41
C GLY A 644 15.44 21.98 -15.16
N VAL A 645 14.97 20.78 -14.82
CA VAL A 645 14.05 20.50 -13.70
C VAL A 645 14.82 19.77 -12.59
N GLY A 646 14.60 20.19 -11.34
CA GLY A 646 15.12 19.53 -10.13
C GLY A 646 14.00 19.01 -9.24
N ASP A 647 14.38 18.31 -8.18
CA ASP A 647 13.44 17.78 -7.18
C ASP A 647 12.61 18.90 -6.53
N GLY A 648 11.29 18.70 -6.48
CA GLY A 648 10.31 19.62 -5.89
C GLY A 648 9.91 20.78 -6.80
N ASP A 649 10.52 20.94 -7.97
CA ASP A 649 10.07 21.94 -8.95
C ASP A 649 8.64 21.62 -9.42
N ILE A 650 7.82 22.65 -9.61
CA ILE A 650 6.49 22.49 -10.19
C ILE A 650 6.59 22.56 -11.71
N VAL A 651 6.19 21.47 -12.36
CA VAL A 651 6.12 21.34 -13.82
C VAL A 651 4.69 21.31 -14.29
N ARG A 652 4.43 22.04 -15.38
CA ARG A 652 3.17 21.98 -16.11
C ARG A 652 3.26 20.88 -17.17
N LEU A 653 2.37 19.90 -17.06
CA LEU A 653 2.15 18.85 -18.05
C LEU A 653 0.94 19.23 -18.89
N SER A 654 1.07 19.26 -20.22
CA SER A 654 0.00 19.73 -21.10
C SER A 654 -0.20 18.84 -22.33
N ARG A 655 -1.48 18.63 -22.68
CA ARG A 655 -1.96 17.97 -23.90
C ARG A 655 -2.98 18.89 -24.56
N GLY A 656 -2.56 19.56 -25.64
CA GLY A 656 -3.38 20.60 -26.27
C GLY A 656 -3.66 21.76 -25.32
N SER A 657 -4.93 22.08 -25.07
CA SER A 657 -5.36 23.12 -24.13
C SER A 657 -5.51 22.64 -22.68
N VAL A 658 -5.49 21.33 -22.45
CA VAL A 658 -5.64 20.75 -21.10
C VAL A 658 -4.28 20.63 -20.45
N PHE A 659 -4.17 21.03 -19.19
CA PHE A 659 -2.94 20.96 -18.43
C PHE A 659 -3.19 20.67 -16.96
N LEU A 660 -2.16 20.15 -16.29
CA LEU A 660 -2.08 20.06 -14.84
C LEU A 660 -0.68 20.49 -14.39
N ASP A 661 -0.59 20.99 -13.16
CA ASP A 661 0.67 21.31 -12.51
C ASP A 661 0.98 20.21 -11.48
N ALA A 662 2.18 19.64 -11.53
CA ALA A 662 2.63 18.56 -10.65
C ALA A 662 4.04 18.85 -10.13
N GLN A 663 4.35 18.35 -8.93
CA GLN A 663 5.72 18.34 -8.42
C GLN A 663 6.57 17.39 -9.26
N ALA A 664 7.79 17.77 -9.59
CA ALA A 664 8.77 16.90 -10.23
C ALA A 664 9.59 16.15 -9.17
N MET A 665 9.83 14.88 -9.43
CA MET A 665 10.75 14.05 -8.66
C MET A 665 11.64 13.30 -9.64
N ILE A 666 12.95 13.41 -9.46
CA ILE A 666 13.92 12.66 -10.26
C ILE A 666 13.94 11.23 -9.74
N ALA A 667 13.40 10.32 -10.54
CA ALA A 667 13.16 8.95 -10.15
C ALA A 667 14.26 8.02 -10.71
N PRO A 668 14.98 7.27 -9.86
CA PRO A 668 15.92 6.25 -10.32
C PRO A 668 15.21 5.18 -11.14
N GLY A 669 15.87 4.71 -12.21
CA GLY A 669 15.30 3.68 -13.08
C GLY A 669 14.15 4.12 -13.99
N GLN A 670 13.79 5.42 -14.01
CA GLN A 670 12.76 5.96 -14.91
C GLN A 670 13.28 6.01 -16.34
N ALA A 671 12.50 5.48 -17.30
CA ALA A 671 12.87 5.44 -18.70
C ALA A 671 12.95 6.85 -19.31
N GLU A 672 13.99 7.07 -20.14
CA GLU A 672 14.14 8.32 -20.87
C GLU A 672 12.98 8.55 -21.85
N GLY A 673 12.53 9.80 -21.96
CA GLY A 673 11.40 10.20 -22.77
C GLY A 673 10.04 9.79 -22.19
N SER A 674 9.99 9.27 -20.95
CA SER A 674 8.78 8.84 -20.24
C SER A 674 8.68 9.51 -18.86
N ILE A 675 7.48 9.94 -18.49
CA ILE A 675 7.16 10.46 -17.16
C ILE A 675 6.13 9.55 -16.51
N GLY A 676 6.40 9.06 -15.30
CA GLY A 676 5.40 8.35 -14.49
C GLY A 676 4.60 9.33 -13.63
N LEU A 677 3.28 9.15 -13.52
CA LEU A 677 2.44 9.92 -12.59
C LEU A 677 1.38 9.02 -11.96
N HIS A 678 1.39 8.96 -10.64
CA HIS A 678 0.41 8.18 -9.88
C HIS A 678 -0.97 8.84 -9.87
N LEU A 679 -2.02 8.02 -9.95
CA LEU A 679 -3.41 8.42 -9.83
C LEU A 679 -3.81 8.64 -8.36
N GLY A 680 -5.04 9.09 -8.13
CA GLY A 680 -5.60 9.14 -6.78
C GLY A 680 -5.35 10.40 -5.97
N TYR A 681 -4.76 11.44 -6.56
CA TYR A 681 -4.51 12.73 -5.92
C TYR A 681 -5.17 13.88 -6.68
N GLY A 682 -5.11 15.10 -6.12
CA GLY A 682 -5.71 16.30 -6.68
C GLY A 682 -7.25 16.30 -6.58
N ARG A 683 -7.81 15.52 -5.65
CA ARG A 683 -9.24 15.50 -5.33
C ARG A 683 -9.67 16.85 -4.74
N SER A 684 -10.81 17.38 -5.17
CA SER A 684 -11.35 18.62 -4.61
C SER A 684 -12.20 18.36 -3.37
N ASN A 685 -12.85 17.20 -3.32
CA ASN A 685 -13.83 16.79 -2.30
C ASN A 685 -13.51 15.36 -1.82
N ALA A 686 -12.33 15.12 -1.25
CA ALA A 686 -12.03 13.83 -0.62
C ALA A 686 -12.46 13.78 0.85
N GLY A 687 -12.47 14.92 1.54
CA GLY A 687 -12.62 15.08 2.99
C GLY A 687 -11.54 16.03 3.55
N GLU A 688 -11.40 16.10 4.87
CA GLU A 688 -10.42 16.95 5.56
C GLU A 688 -8.97 16.48 5.33
N ILE A 689 -8.77 15.18 5.11
CA ILE A 689 -7.44 14.58 4.94
C ILE A 689 -6.98 14.66 3.48
N GLY A 690 -7.81 14.21 2.53
CA GLY A 690 -7.36 13.93 1.15
C GLY A 690 -7.52 15.08 0.15
N SER A 691 -8.14 16.19 0.53
CA SER A 691 -8.53 17.23 -0.43
C SER A 691 -7.37 18.18 -0.75
N ARG A 692 -7.22 18.51 -2.05
CA ARG A 692 -6.23 19.45 -2.59
C ARG A 692 -4.76 19.06 -2.35
N ILE A 693 -4.50 17.76 -2.20
CA ILE A 693 -3.15 17.20 -2.08
C ILE A 693 -2.74 16.59 -3.41
N GLY A 694 -1.55 16.94 -3.90
CA GLY A 694 -1.01 16.45 -5.16
C GLY A 694 -1.76 16.94 -6.40
N ALA A 695 -1.60 16.24 -7.52
CA ALA A 695 -2.12 16.59 -8.83
C ALA A 695 -3.08 15.54 -9.38
N ASN A 696 -4.19 15.98 -9.98
CA ASN A 696 -5.17 15.09 -10.61
C ASN A 696 -4.71 14.65 -12.00
N ALA A 697 -4.08 13.48 -12.06
CA ALA A 697 -3.60 12.88 -13.30
C ALA A 697 -4.72 12.49 -14.27
N SER A 698 -5.96 12.28 -13.79
CA SER A 698 -7.10 11.91 -14.64
C SER A 698 -7.48 12.99 -15.65
N LEU A 699 -7.10 14.25 -15.40
CA LEU A 699 -7.32 15.37 -16.32
C LEU A 699 -6.65 15.19 -17.69
N LEU A 700 -5.61 14.36 -17.80
CA LEU A 700 -4.90 14.10 -19.06
C LEU A 700 -5.23 12.74 -19.69
N ARG A 701 -6.10 11.94 -19.05
CA ARG A 701 -6.54 10.63 -19.54
C ARG A 701 -7.65 10.79 -20.57
N THR A 702 -7.60 9.96 -21.61
CA THR A 702 -8.68 9.83 -22.60
C THR A 702 -9.15 8.39 -22.72
N SER A 703 -10.36 8.15 -23.22
CA SER A 703 -10.99 6.84 -23.33
C SER A 703 -10.18 5.88 -24.23
N ASP A 704 -9.42 6.41 -25.17
CA ASP A 704 -8.48 5.69 -26.04
C ASP A 704 -7.05 5.62 -25.45
N ALA A 705 -6.77 6.36 -24.38
CA ALA A 705 -5.44 6.55 -23.82
C ALA A 705 -5.50 6.61 -22.27
N LEU A 706 -6.08 5.57 -21.66
CA LEU A 706 -6.34 5.50 -20.22
C LEU A 706 -5.08 5.32 -19.37
N TRP A 707 -4.06 4.69 -19.94
CA TRP A 707 -2.84 4.28 -19.24
C TRP A 707 -1.60 5.05 -19.68
N SER A 708 -1.66 5.71 -20.82
CA SER A 708 -0.60 6.61 -21.24
C SER A 708 -1.12 7.68 -22.17
N ALA A 709 -0.51 8.85 -22.12
CA ALA A 709 -0.71 9.92 -23.08
C ALA A 709 0.61 10.19 -23.80
N ALA A 710 0.59 10.13 -25.13
CA ALA A 710 1.71 10.55 -25.94
C ALA A 710 1.76 12.08 -26.03
N ASP A 711 2.91 12.59 -26.46
CA ASP A 711 3.06 13.98 -26.90
C ASP A 711 2.84 15.05 -25.83
N ILE A 712 3.18 14.77 -24.57
CA ILE A 712 3.04 15.71 -23.47
C ILE A 712 4.13 16.78 -23.54
N ALA A 713 3.70 18.05 -23.48
CA ALA A 713 4.60 19.18 -23.33
C ALA A 713 4.83 19.47 -21.85
N VAL A 714 6.11 19.52 -21.46
CA VAL A 714 6.56 19.78 -20.10
C VAL A 714 7.15 21.18 -20.02
N LYS A 715 6.66 21.99 -19.08
CA LYS A 715 7.19 23.34 -18.85
C LYS A 715 7.41 23.58 -17.36
N LYS A 716 8.64 23.96 -16.98
CA LYS A 716 8.94 24.44 -15.62
C LYS A 716 8.18 25.74 -15.35
N THR A 717 7.46 25.81 -14.24
CA THR A 717 6.64 26.98 -13.87
C THR A 717 7.44 28.05 -13.13
N GLY A 718 8.56 27.67 -12.50
CA GLY A 718 9.36 28.51 -11.61
C GLY A 718 8.95 28.41 -10.13
N ALA A 719 7.82 27.77 -9.81
CA ALA A 719 7.46 27.44 -8.44
C ALA A 719 8.17 26.17 -7.98
N LYS A 720 8.43 26.06 -6.67
CA LYS A 720 9.06 24.90 -6.01
C LYS A 720 8.35 24.63 -4.69
N GLN A 721 8.15 23.35 -4.37
CA GLN A 721 7.56 22.89 -3.11
C GLN A 721 8.44 21.76 -2.52
N PRO A 722 8.49 21.61 -1.18
CA PRO A 722 9.19 20.48 -0.56
C PRO A 722 8.57 19.15 -0.99
N LEU A 723 9.41 18.20 -1.42
CA LEU A 723 9.00 16.80 -1.57
C LEU A 723 9.03 16.16 -0.19
N LEU A 724 7.88 15.63 0.24
CA LEU A 724 7.77 14.96 1.53
C LEU A 724 8.12 13.48 1.35
N THR A 725 9.24 13.07 1.95
CA THR A 725 9.76 11.70 1.90
C THR A 725 10.17 11.24 3.29
N THR A 726 9.94 9.97 3.63
CA THR A 726 10.40 9.41 4.91
C THR A 726 11.86 8.94 4.90
N GLN A 727 12.45 8.79 3.72
CA GLN A 727 13.85 8.42 3.53
C GLN A 727 14.51 9.45 2.61
N SER A 728 15.65 9.99 3.06
CA SER A 728 16.42 10.99 2.30
C SER A 728 17.67 10.42 1.64
N HIS A 729 18.16 9.26 2.11
CA HIS A 729 19.36 8.62 1.61
C HIS A 729 19.04 7.21 1.14
N HIS A 730 19.27 6.93 -0.13
CA HIS A 730 19.05 5.61 -0.73
C HIS A 730 20.36 4.86 -1.04
N SER A 731 21.51 5.52 -0.95
CA SER A 731 22.83 4.89 -1.05
C SER A 731 23.17 4.19 0.26
N MET A 732 23.82 3.02 0.19
CA MET A 732 24.39 2.35 1.37
C MET A 732 25.72 2.96 1.81
N GLU A 733 26.31 3.88 1.03
CA GLU A 733 27.59 4.55 1.33
C GLU A 733 28.75 3.55 1.60
N GLY A 734 28.77 2.45 0.85
CA GLY A 734 29.76 1.38 0.99
C GLY A 734 29.64 0.56 2.27
N ARG A 735 28.54 0.70 3.03
CA ARG A 735 28.26 -0.09 4.23
C ARG A 735 27.51 -1.36 3.87
N ASP A 736 27.82 -2.42 4.59
CA ASP A 736 27.18 -3.72 4.46
C ASP A 736 25.83 -3.75 5.22
N ILE A 737 24.86 -2.94 4.75
CA ILE A 737 23.52 -2.80 5.37
C ILE A 737 22.59 -3.91 4.87
N VAL A 738 22.49 -4.08 3.55
CA VAL A 738 21.76 -5.16 2.90
C VAL A 738 22.75 -6.03 2.16
N ARG A 739 22.77 -7.33 2.48
CA ARG A 739 23.63 -8.31 1.82
C ARG A 739 22.92 -8.91 0.62
N SER A 740 23.60 -8.96 -0.52
CA SER A 740 23.09 -9.57 -1.74
C SER A 740 24.09 -10.60 -2.26
N HIS A 741 23.60 -11.76 -2.66
CA HIS A 741 24.38 -12.88 -3.18
C HIS A 741 23.79 -13.33 -4.51
N THR A 742 24.64 -13.79 -5.43
CA THR A 742 24.16 -14.65 -6.53
C THR A 742 23.84 -16.04 -5.98
N LEU A 743 23.10 -16.85 -6.74
CA LEU A 743 22.82 -18.23 -6.36
C LEU A 743 24.11 -19.07 -6.26
N GLU A 744 25.11 -18.83 -7.11
CA GLU A 744 26.43 -19.48 -7.01
C GLU A 744 27.14 -19.09 -5.71
N ASP A 745 27.25 -17.78 -5.42
CA ASP A 745 27.89 -17.29 -4.20
C ASP A 745 27.22 -17.89 -2.95
N PHE A 746 25.89 -17.95 -2.97
CA PHE A 746 25.10 -18.54 -1.91
C PHE A 746 25.41 -20.04 -1.73
N GLN A 747 25.54 -20.80 -2.82
CA GLN A 747 25.89 -22.22 -2.77
C GLN A 747 27.31 -22.47 -2.27
N GLU A 748 28.24 -21.55 -2.55
CA GLU A 748 29.59 -21.59 -1.99
C GLU A 748 29.57 -21.27 -0.50
N LEU A 749 28.85 -20.22 -0.10
CA LEU A 749 28.65 -19.84 1.31
C LEU A 749 28.01 -20.98 2.12
N ALA A 750 27.04 -21.68 1.53
CA ALA A 750 26.38 -22.85 2.12
C ALA A 750 27.32 -24.04 2.36
N ARG A 751 28.33 -24.23 1.50
CA ARG A 751 29.37 -25.25 1.66
C ARG A 751 30.44 -24.85 2.67
N ALA A 752 30.80 -23.56 2.69
CA ALA A 752 31.85 -23.03 3.54
C ALA A 752 31.40 -22.84 5.00
N THR A 753 30.12 -22.56 5.23
CA THR A 753 29.56 -22.26 6.56
C THR A 753 29.03 -23.54 7.22
N PRO A 754 29.69 -24.06 8.27
CA PRO A 754 29.14 -25.17 9.07
C PRO A 754 27.80 -24.76 9.69
N GLU A 755 26.98 -25.74 10.07
CA GLU A 755 25.67 -25.50 10.70
C GLU A 755 25.75 -24.97 12.14
N HIS A 756 26.91 -24.47 12.58
CA HIS A 756 27.17 -24.06 13.97
C HIS A 756 27.02 -22.55 14.19
N GLU A 757 26.74 -22.22 15.46
CA GLU A 757 26.47 -20.89 15.99
C GLU A 757 27.55 -19.87 15.59
N ARG A 758 27.12 -18.68 15.16
CA ARG A 758 28.02 -17.56 14.88
C ARG A 758 28.74 -17.14 16.15
N GLU A 759 30.05 -16.90 16.07
CA GLU A 759 30.80 -16.38 17.22
C GLU A 759 30.23 -15.03 17.65
N ALA A 760 29.76 -14.95 18.89
CA ALA A 760 29.30 -13.70 19.47
C ALA A 760 30.51 -12.77 19.72
N PRO A 761 30.41 -11.47 19.40
CA PRO A 761 31.45 -10.52 19.74
C PRO A 761 31.76 -10.56 21.24
N ALA A 762 33.05 -10.47 21.58
CA ALA A 762 33.50 -10.38 22.96
C ALA A 762 32.85 -9.17 23.65
N THR A 763 32.46 -9.34 24.91
CA THR A 763 31.76 -8.31 25.69
C THR A 763 32.31 -8.24 27.10
N LEU A 764 32.34 -7.02 27.66
CA LEU A 764 32.66 -6.78 29.07
C LEU A 764 31.45 -7.00 29.99
N TYR A 765 30.25 -7.12 29.41
CA TYR A 765 29.01 -7.38 30.14
C TYR A 765 28.80 -8.89 30.32
N PRO A 766 28.18 -9.35 31.43
CA PRO A 766 27.83 -10.76 31.59
C PRO A 766 27.00 -11.26 30.40
N ASP A 767 27.22 -12.50 29.94
CA ASP A 767 26.48 -13.04 28.80
C ASP A 767 24.98 -13.09 29.08
N ASP A 768 24.58 -13.57 30.27
CA ASP A 768 23.19 -13.65 30.70
C ASP A 768 22.96 -13.08 32.12
N PRO A 769 22.68 -11.76 32.24
CA PRO A 769 22.37 -11.14 33.52
C PRO A 769 20.91 -11.34 33.95
N LEU A 770 20.04 -11.87 33.09
CA LEU A 770 18.58 -11.99 33.32
C LEU A 770 18.18 -13.40 33.80
N HIS A 771 18.98 -14.43 33.50
CA HIS A 771 18.74 -15.80 33.92
C HIS A 771 19.87 -16.35 34.80
N PRO A 772 19.82 -16.12 36.13
CA PRO A 772 20.70 -16.83 37.05
C PRO A 772 20.48 -18.34 36.95
N LYS A 773 21.55 -19.13 37.13
CA LYS A 773 21.51 -20.61 37.09
C LYS A 773 20.36 -21.16 37.97
N ARG A 774 19.43 -21.88 37.35
CA ARG A 774 18.34 -22.61 38.03
C ARG A 774 18.92 -23.79 38.84
N PRO A 775 18.18 -24.34 39.83
CA PRO A 775 18.62 -25.47 40.64
C PRO A 775 18.95 -26.75 39.84
N ASP A 776 18.38 -26.90 38.65
CA ASP A 776 18.65 -27.98 37.70
C ASP A 776 19.92 -27.75 36.84
N GLY A 777 20.62 -26.62 37.05
CA GLY A 777 21.81 -26.23 36.32
C GLY A 777 21.55 -25.49 35.00
N SER A 778 20.28 -25.32 34.59
CA SER A 778 19.93 -24.60 33.37
C SER A 778 19.98 -23.08 33.55
N THR A 779 20.44 -22.36 32.53
CA THR A 779 20.43 -20.89 32.46
C THR A 779 19.47 -20.39 31.37
N LYS A 780 18.65 -21.28 30.78
CA LYS A 780 17.83 -20.92 29.64
C LYS A 780 16.58 -20.15 30.10
N PRO A 781 16.18 -19.08 29.39
CA PRO A 781 14.89 -18.45 29.60
C PRO A 781 13.75 -19.44 29.28
N ASP A 782 12.57 -19.21 29.87
CA ASP A 782 11.36 -19.97 29.53
C ASP A 782 10.93 -19.69 28.08
N TYR A 783 11.09 -18.44 27.62
CA TYR A 783 10.90 -18.04 26.23
C TYR A 783 11.98 -17.05 25.82
N ALA A 784 12.43 -17.13 24.57
CA ALA A 784 13.35 -16.18 23.97
C ALA A 784 12.80 -15.71 22.63
N TRP A 785 12.07 -14.61 22.61
CA TRP A 785 11.40 -14.15 21.38
C TRP A 785 12.37 -13.52 20.37
N ALA A 786 12.28 -13.96 19.12
CA ALA A 786 13.12 -13.45 18.04
C ALA A 786 12.37 -13.37 16.71
N MET A 787 12.95 -12.61 15.79
CA MET A 787 12.40 -12.37 14.46
C MET A 787 13.47 -12.64 13.40
N VAL A 788 13.08 -13.23 12.27
CA VAL A 788 13.92 -13.33 11.07
C VAL A 788 13.19 -12.67 9.91
N ILE A 789 13.89 -11.85 9.14
CA ILE A 789 13.35 -11.16 7.96
C ILE A 789 14.09 -11.64 6.71
N ASP A 790 13.37 -12.28 5.79
CA ASP A 790 13.87 -12.81 4.53
C ASP A 790 13.87 -11.72 3.45
N GLU A 791 15.04 -11.16 3.15
CA GLU A 791 15.20 -10.06 2.18
C GLU A 791 15.06 -10.54 0.73
N SER A 792 15.17 -11.86 0.48
CA SER A 792 14.94 -12.45 -0.85
C SER A 792 13.46 -12.42 -1.26
N THR A 793 12.55 -12.46 -0.27
CA THR A 793 11.11 -12.46 -0.50
C THR A 793 10.43 -11.15 -0.09
N CYS A 794 11.17 -10.19 0.49
CA CYS A 794 10.62 -8.88 0.81
C CYS A 794 10.40 -8.03 -0.45
N ILE A 795 9.14 -7.85 -0.84
CA ILE A 795 8.79 -7.04 -2.01
C ILE A 795 8.65 -5.53 -1.70
N GLY A 796 8.73 -5.11 -0.44
CA GLY A 796 8.57 -3.69 -0.08
C GLY A 796 7.12 -3.15 -0.13
N CYS A 797 6.10 -4.01 -0.11
CA CYS A 797 4.68 -3.63 -0.22
C CYS A 797 4.11 -2.76 0.93
N ASN A 798 4.84 -2.56 2.02
CA ASN A 798 4.42 -1.79 3.20
C ASN A 798 3.15 -2.26 3.94
N ALA A 799 2.59 -3.42 3.63
CA ALA A 799 1.50 -4.03 4.41
C ALA A 799 1.86 -4.20 5.89
N CYS A 800 3.12 -4.53 6.18
CA CYS A 800 3.66 -4.67 7.54
C CYS A 800 3.72 -3.34 8.32
N VAL A 801 3.84 -2.20 7.63
CA VAL A 801 3.85 -0.85 8.25
C VAL A 801 2.45 -0.52 8.76
N ILE A 802 1.43 -0.62 7.89
CA ILE A 802 0.04 -0.34 8.25
C ILE A 802 -0.48 -1.34 9.28
N ALA A 803 -0.14 -2.62 9.16
CA ALA A 803 -0.54 -3.61 10.15
C ALA A 803 0.05 -3.30 11.54
N CYS A 804 1.29 -2.80 11.61
CA CYS A 804 1.89 -2.35 12.86
C CYS A 804 1.20 -1.09 13.40
N GLN A 805 0.84 -0.15 12.53
CA GLN A 805 0.11 1.07 12.87
C GLN A 805 -1.27 0.77 13.47
N ALA A 806 -2.07 -0.07 12.78
CA ALA A 806 -3.39 -0.51 13.20
C ALA A 806 -3.36 -1.31 14.51
N GLU A 807 -2.44 -2.27 14.64
CA GLU A 807 -2.35 -3.14 15.81
C GLU A 807 -1.91 -2.38 17.07
N ASN A 808 -0.97 -1.44 16.92
CA ASN A 808 -0.27 -0.84 18.05
C ASN A 808 -0.67 0.62 18.27
N ASN A 809 -1.83 1.07 17.78
CA ASN A 809 -2.35 2.43 17.97
C ASN A 809 -1.31 3.51 17.63
N VAL A 810 -0.54 3.31 16.56
CA VAL A 810 0.50 4.26 16.17
C VAL A 810 -0.16 5.46 15.49
N PRO A 811 0.07 6.70 15.96
CA PRO A 811 -0.67 7.84 15.46
C PRO A 811 -0.20 8.26 14.07
N VAL A 812 -1.05 8.99 13.36
CA VAL A 812 -0.69 9.66 12.10
C VAL A 812 0.03 10.97 12.36
N VAL A 813 1.04 11.27 11.54
CA VAL A 813 1.75 12.55 11.54
C VAL A 813 1.45 13.33 10.26
N GLY A 814 1.12 14.61 10.43
CA GLY A 814 0.84 15.53 9.33
C GLY A 814 2.09 15.91 8.50
N PRO A 815 1.88 16.48 7.30
CA PRO A 815 2.94 16.78 6.35
C PRO A 815 4.04 17.71 6.90
N GLU A 816 3.69 18.70 7.73
CA GLU A 816 4.65 19.67 8.28
C GLU A 816 5.66 19.03 9.25
N GLU A 817 5.24 17.98 9.94
CA GLU A 817 6.08 17.27 10.89
C GLU A 817 6.88 16.14 10.21
N ILE A 818 6.37 15.57 9.13
CA ILE A 818 7.14 14.66 8.28
C ILE A 818 8.27 15.40 7.55
N GLU A 819 8.04 16.62 7.08
CA GLU A 819 9.10 17.48 6.52
C GLU A 819 10.29 17.63 7.49
N ARG A 820 10.03 17.52 8.80
CA ARG A 820 11.02 17.60 9.89
C ARG A 820 11.59 16.25 10.31
N GLY A 821 11.24 15.15 9.63
CA GLY A 821 11.67 13.79 9.94
C GLY A 821 11.13 13.26 11.27
N ARG A 822 9.84 13.50 11.54
CA ARG A 822 9.16 13.14 12.81
C ARG A 822 8.02 12.14 12.60
N GLU A 823 8.11 11.33 11.57
CA GLU A 823 7.14 10.28 11.26
C GLU A 823 7.04 9.25 12.40
N MET A 824 5.82 8.75 12.64
CA MET A 824 5.54 7.75 13.68
C MET A 824 5.32 6.38 13.03
N HIS A 825 6.38 5.79 12.50
CA HIS A 825 6.37 4.38 12.06
C HIS A 825 7.34 3.55 12.88
N TRP A 826 6.83 2.51 13.55
CA TRP A 826 7.61 1.59 14.41
C TRP A 826 8.41 0.56 13.62
N LEU A 827 7.92 0.25 12.43
CA LEU A 827 8.59 -0.52 11.40
C LEU A 827 8.60 0.37 10.16
N ARG A 828 9.78 0.61 9.60
CA ARG A 828 9.93 1.25 8.29
C ARG A 828 10.47 0.22 7.32
N VAL A 829 10.21 0.39 6.03
CA VAL A 829 10.88 -0.38 4.99
C VAL A 829 11.78 0.58 4.26
N ASP A 830 13.09 0.38 4.37
CA ASP A 830 14.10 1.18 3.67
C ASP A 830 14.24 0.64 2.23
N ALA A 831 14.48 1.53 1.26
CA ALA A 831 14.82 1.14 -0.12
C ALA A 831 16.21 1.66 -0.45
N TYR A 832 17.15 0.74 -0.71
CA TYR A 832 18.50 1.06 -1.13
C TYR A 832 18.68 0.85 -2.62
N TYR A 833 19.47 1.72 -3.24
CA TYR A 833 19.83 1.64 -4.65
C TYR A 833 21.33 1.38 -4.78
N ASP A 834 21.68 0.43 -5.62
CA ASP A 834 23.06 0.15 -6.01
C ASP A 834 23.22 0.18 -7.54
N GLY A 835 24.43 0.49 -8.00
CA GLY A 835 24.74 0.68 -9.42
C GLY A 835 24.29 2.04 -9.99
N ALA A 836 24.17 2.10 -11.33
CA ALA A 836 23.88 3.35 -12.04
C ALA A 836 22.44 3.84 -11.79
N PRO A 837 22.23 5.17 -11.62
CA PRO A 837 20.90 5.73 -11.31
C PRO A 837 19.86 5.53 -12.43
N ASP A 838 20.31 5.27 -13.66
CA ASP A 838 19.44 5.06 -14.82
C ASP A 838 18.81 3.65 -14.80
N ASN A 839 19.43 2.68 -14.12
CA ASN A 839 18.89 1.34 -13.93
C ASN A 839 19.47 0.64 -12.67
N PRO A 840 19.14 1.15 -11.46
CA PRO A 840 19.73 0.64 -10.23
C PRO A 840 19.21 -0.78 -9.89
N ASP A 841 19.97 -1.51 -9.10
CA ASP A 841 19.41 -2.62 -8.31
C ASP A 841 18.76 -2.05 -7.04
N VAL A 842 17.58 -2.57 -6.69
CA VAL A 842 16.78 -2.08 -5.57
C VAL A 842 16.71 -3.15 -4.50
N MET A 843 16.98 -2.76 -3.26
CA MET A 843 16.93 -3.65 -2.11
C MET A 843 16.01 -3.09 -1.05
N PHE A 844 15.04 -3.90 -0.61
CA PHE A 844 14.13 -3.53 0.46
C PHE A 844 14.56 -4.16 1.78
N GLN A 845 14.60 -3.36 2.83
CA GLN A 845 14.91 -3.85 4.18
C GLN A 845 13.88 -3.31 5.17
N PRO A 846 12.96 -4.16 5.68
CA PRO A 846 12.11 -3.81 6.81
C PRO A 846 12.94 -3.69 8.10
N VAL A 847 12.95 -2.53 8.72
CA VAL A 847 13.73 -2.23 9.93
C VAL A 847 12.79 -1.93 11.12
N PRO A 848 12.46 -2.95 11.95
CA PRO A 848 11.80 -2.75 13.24
C PRO A 848 12.82 -2.46 14.36
N CYS A 849 12.35 -2.41 15.61
CA CYS A 849 13.25 -2.55 16.76
C CYS A 849 13.89 -3.94 16.75
N MET A 850 15.23 -4.01 16.85
CA MET A 850 15.95 -5.28 16.83
C MET A 850 15.91 -6.05 18.15
N HIS A 851 15.33 -5.47 19.22
CA HIS A 851 15.32 -6.04 20.57
C HIS A 851 16.71 -6.55 21.02
N CYS A 852 17.73 -5.70 20.86
CA CYS A 852 19.14 -5.99 21.18
C CYS A 852 19.33 -6.49 22.62
N GLU A 853 19.96 -7.63 22.82
CA GLU A 853 20.28 -8.14 24.17
C GLU A 853 21.24 -7.21 24.91
N LYS A 854 22.19 -6.61 24.20
CA LYS A 854 23.06 -5.54 24.72
C LYS A 854 22.55 -4.19 24.22
N ALA A 855 21.32 -3.83 24.62
CA ALA A 855 20.65 -2.63 24.13
C ALA A 855 21.35 -1.33 24.60
N PRO A 856 21.95 -0.54 23.70
CA PRO A 856 22.56 0.73 24.08
C PRO A 856 21.52 1.78 24.51
N CYS A 857 20.26 1.58 24.14
CA CYS A 857 19.17 2.50 24.42
C CYS A 857 18.59 2.41 25.84
N GLU A 858 18.94 1.38 26.62
CA GLU A 858 18.51 1.20 28.01
C GLU A 858 19.34 1.96 29.05
N PRO A 859 20.68 1.78 29.13
CA PRO A 859 21.47 2.41 30.19
C PRO A 859 21.48 3.94 30.12
N VAL A 860 21.10 4.52 28.97
CA VAL A 860 20.97 5.96 28.77
C VAL A 860 19.62 6.53 29.23
N CYS A 861 18.68 5.69 29.68
CA CYS A 861 17.40 6.13 30.19
C CYS A 861 17.49 6.44 31.69
N PRO A 862 17.47 7.71 32.13
CA PRO A 862 17.69 8.07 33.53
C PRO A 862 16.55 7.65 34.48
N VAL A 863 15.43 7.18 33.92
CA VAL A 863 14.23 6.82 34.67
C VAL A 863 13.82 5.36 34.45
N GLU A 864 14.66 4.57 33.77
CA GLU A 864 14.41 3.15 33.51
C GLU A 864 13.07 2.89 32.79
N ALA A 865 12.71 3.77 31.85
CA ALA A 865 11.54 3.57 30.99
C ALA A 865 11.80 2.56 29.85
N SER A 866 13.05 2.15 29.65
CA SER A 866 13.43 1.10 28.71
C SER A 866 14.28 0.09 29.45
N VAL A 867 13.80 -1.15 29.50
CA VAL A 867 14.39 -2.26 30.27
C VAL A 867 14.15 -3.57 29.54
N HIS A 868 15.00 -4.57 29.76
CA HIS A 868 14.71 -5.93 29.37
C HIS A 868 13.77 -6.62 30.36
N ASP A 869 12.87 -7.46 29.86
CA ASP A 869 12.14 -8.43 30.68
C ASP A 869 12.85 -9.79 30.73
N HIS A 870 12.23 -10.75 31.42
CA HIS A 870 12.73 -12.12 31.58
C HIS A 870 12.55 -12.99 30.31
N GLU A 871 11.95 -12.47 29.24
CA GLU A 871 11.87 -13.18 27.94
C GLU A 871 12.89 -12.61 26.94
N GLY A 872 13.75 -11.69 27.41
CA GLY A 872 14.74 -11.00 26.61
C GLY A 872 14.16 -9.91 25.70
N LEU A 873 12.90 -9.48 25.92
CA LEU A 873 12.32 -8.38 25.17
C LEU A 873 12.81 -7.05 25.74
N ASN A 874 13.32 -6.18 24.86
CA ASN A 874 13.43 -4.75 25.18
C ASN A 874 12.01 -4.17 25.35
N VAL A 875 11.58 -3.83 26.55
CA VAL A 875 10.25 -3.26 26.85
C VAL A 875 10.34 -1.75 26.97
N GLN A 876 9.41 -1.05 26.31
CA GLN A 876 9.22 0.40 26.47
C GLN A 876 8.03 0.65 27.39
N VAL A 877 8.31 1.13 28.60
CA VAL A 877 7.30 1.48 29.60
C VAL A 877 6.87 2.93 29.38
N TYR A 878 5.77 3.13 28.66
CA TYR A 878 5.34 4.44 28.16
C TYR A 878 5.13 5.48 29.27
N ASN A 879 4.44 5.10 30.35
CA ASN A 879 4.09 5.99 31.47
C ASN A 879 5.30 6.42 32.33
N ARG A 880 6.45 5.75 32.20
CA ARG A 880 7.70 6.10 32.89
C ARG A 880 8.57 7.06 32.08
N CYS A 881 8.35 7.15 30.77
CA CYS A 881 9.16 7.97 29.88
C CYS A 881 8.94 9.47 30.16
N ILE A 882 10.02 10.18 30.47
CA ILE A 882 10.00 11.65 30.66
C ILE A 882 10.47 12.44 29.43
N GLY A 883 10.70 11.75 28.30
CA GLY A 883 10.99 12.40 27.02
C GLY A 883 12.38 13.02 26.84
N THR A 884 13.42 12.50 27.50
CA THR A 884 14.80 12.98 27.29
C THR A 884 15.36 12.71 25.89
N ARG A 885 14.78 11.74 25.18
CA ARG A 885 15.14 11.30 23.81
C ARG A 885 16.55 10.71 23.65
N PHE A 886 17.32 10.52 24.73
CA PHE A 886 18.66 9.97 24.62
C PHE A 886 18.66 8.51 24.12
N CYS A 887 17.63 7.73 24.47
CA CYS A 887 17.44 6.37 23.96
C CYS A 887 17.32 6.33 22.42
N GLN A 888 16.72 7.35 21.78
CA GLN A 888 16.67 7.47 20.32
C GLN A 888 18.04 7.77 19.72
N ALA A 889 18.80 8.68 20.34
CA ALA A 889 20.15 9.01 19.86
C ALA A 889 21.09 7.79 19.92
N ASN A 890 21.05 7.04 21.02
CA ASN A 890 21.95 5.89 21.24
C ASN A 890 21.51 4.60 20.51
N CYS A 891 20.26 4.53 20.03
CA CYS A 891 19.82 3.42 19.20
C CYS A 891 20.50 3.52 17.81
N PRO A 892 21.34 2.54 17.40
CA PRO A 892 22.06 2.63 16.14
C PRO A 892 21.11 2.62 14.93
N TYR A 893 20.00 1.89 15.03
CA TYR A 893 18.99 1.75 13.96
C TYR A 893 18.00 2.92 13.85
N LYS A 894 18.01 3.85 14.82
CA LYS A 894 17.09 5.02 14.89
C LYS A 894 15.60 4.66 14.81
N VAL A 895 15.21 3.50 15.32
CA VAL A 895 13.83 2.94 15.31
C VAL A 895 12.97 3.31 16.53
N ARG A 896 13.49 4.18 17.40
CA ARG A 896 12.72 4.77 18.50
C ARG A 896 12.06 6.06 18.01
N ARG A 897 10.74 6.14 18.09
CA ARG A 897 9.92 7.25 17.57
C ARG A 897 9.37 8.09 18.73
N PHE A 898 9.43 9.40 18.60
CA PHE A 898 9.12 10.30 19.72
C PHE A 898 7.85 11.09 19.45
N ASN A 899 6.92 11.08 20.41
CA ASN A 899 5.74 11.93 20.36
C ASN A 899 6.10 13.39 20.66
N PHE A 900 6.47 14.16 19.65
CA PHE A 900 6.77 15.60 19.80
C PHE A 900 5.54 16.38 20.28
N PHE A 901 4.37 16.00 19.78
CA PHE A 901 3.07 16.55 20.12
C PHE A 901 2.14 15.45 20.65
N GLY A 902 0.91 15.82 21.00
CA GLY A 902 -0.13 14.85 21.37
C GLY A 902 -0.69 14.16 20.13
N TYR A 903 0.15 13.44 19.38
CA TYR A 903 -0.25 12.80 18.13
C TYR A 903 -1.33 11.73 18.32
N GLY A 904 -1.51 11.16 19.52
CA GLY A 904 -2.57 10.18 19.77
C GLY A 904 -3.94 10.75 20.13
N ASN A 905 -4.04 12.05 20.49
CA ASN A 905 -5.27 12.60 21.10
C ASN A 905 -5.44 14.13 21.01
N GLY A 906 -4.62 14.86 20.24
CA GLY A 906 -4.60 16.33 20.29
C GLY A 906 -4.07 17.06 19.06
N GLN A 907 -4.10 16.45 17.88
CA GLN A 907 -3.75 17.11 16.62
C GLN A 907 -4.80 16.87 15.53
N GLU A 908 -4.84 17.78 14.54
CA GLU A 908 -5.74 17.79 13.39
C GLU A 908 -5.81 16.41 12.71
N TYR A 909 -4.68 15.84 12.31
CA TYR A 909 -4.62 14.54 11.61
C TYR A 909 -4.77 13.30 12.50
N ALA A 910 -4.77 13.46 13.83
CA ALA A 910 -4.77 12.35 14.78
C ALA A 910 -6.17 11.81 15.05
N ASN A 911 -7.12 12.72 15.27
CA ASN A 911 -8.49 12.39 15.61
C ASN A 911 -9.50 13.37 15.01
N LEU A 912 -9.08 14.41 14.28
CA LEU A 912 -9.95 15.48 13.74
C LEU A 912 -10.91 16.07 14.81
N GLY A 913 -10.56 15.95 16.11
CA GLY A 913 -11.42 16.33 17.22
C GLY A 913 -12.64 15.44 17.47
N GLU A 914 -12.77 14.28 16.81
CA GLU A 914 -13.95 13.41 16.82
C GLU A 914 -13.75 12.15 17.68
N PRO A 915 -14.58 11.91 18.72
CA PRO A 915 -14.45 10.75 19.61
C PRO A 915 -14.57 9.39 18.92
N MET A 916 -15.21 9.33 17.75
CA MET A 916 -15.42 8.07 17.01
C MET A 916 -14.09 7.40 16.64
N LEU A 917 -13.03 8.17 16.39
CA LEU A 917 -11.72 7.63 16.03
C LEU A 917 -11.07 6.86 17.19
N GLU A 918 -11.49 7.07 18.45
CA GLU A 918 -11.01 6.24 19.57
C GLU A 918 -11.45 4.77 19.45
N ALA A 919 -12.51 4.50 18.69
CA ALA A 919 -13.02 3.16 18.46
C ALA A 919 -12.06 2.27 17.67
N VAL A 920 -11.19 2.86 16.83
CA VAL A 920 -10.19 2.12 16.05
C VAL A 920 -9.12 1.49 16.95
N HIS A 921 -8.89 2.07 18.14
CA HIS A 921 -7.77 1.69 18.98
C HIS A 921 -7.94 0.27 19.54
N ASN A 922 -6.86 -0.51 19.42
CA ASN A 922 -6.68 -1.79 20.08
C ASN A 922 -6.71 -1.58 21.60
N PRO A 923 -7.68 -2.17 22.33
CA PRO A 923 -7.83 -1.95 23.77
C PRO A 923 -6.68 -2.54 24.60
N ASP A 924 -5.91 -3.49 24.06
CA ASP A 924 -4.77 -4.09 24.74
C ASP A 924 -3.48 -3.22 24.65
N VAL A 925 -3.49 -2.13 23.87
CA VAL A 925 -2.30 -1.30 23.65
C VAL A 925 -2.55 0.12 24.13
N THR A 926 -1.65 0.63 24.96
CA THR A 926 -1.70 2.02 25.45
C THR A 926 -1.68 3.00 24.28
N VAL A 927 -2.60 3.97 24.23
CA VAL A 927 -2.50 5.16 23.35
C VAL A 927 -1.56 6.16 24.03
N ARG A 928 -0.51 6.60 23.33
CA ARG A 928 0.57 7.37 23.96
C ARG A 928 0.24 8.86 23.99
N ALA A 929 0.69 9.49 25.07
CA ALA A 929 0.66 10.93 25.22
C ALA A 929 1.88 11.60 24.59
N ARG A 930 1.83 12.93 24.52
CA ARG A 930 2.98 13.77 24.16
C ARG A 930 4.19 13.48 25.07
N GLY A 931 5.39 13.57 24.50
CA GLY A 931 6.64 13.53 25.25
C GLY A 931 7.12 12.10 25.56
N VAL A 932 6.51 11.09 24.96
CA VAL A 932 6.81 9.68 25.18
C VAL A 932 7.49 9.06 23.97
N MET A 933 8.48 8.22 24.23
CA MET A 933 9.16 7.41 23.21
C MET A 933 8.38 6.11 22.94
N GLU A 934 8.36 5.71 21.68
CA GLU A 934 7.76 4.48 21.18
C GLU A 934 8.75 3.68 20.36
N LYS A 935 8.44 2.40 20.15
CA LYS A 935 9.20 1.47 19.31
C LYS A 935 8.36 0.23 19.03
N CYS A 936 8.75 -0.55 18.03
CA CYS A 936 8.28 -1.93 17.91
C CYS A 936 8.53 -2.71 19.22
N THR A 937 7.51 -3.42 19.69
CA THR A 937 7.51 -4.23 20.94
C THR A 937 7.39 -5.73 20.66
N TYR A 938 7.60 -6.17 19.42
CA TYR A 938 7.23 -7.52 18.95
C TYR A 938 5.77 -7.89 19.25
N CYS A 939 4.87 -6.89 19.22
CA CYS A 939 3.46 -7.08 19.55
C CYS A 939 3.29 -7.75 20.94
N VAL A 940 3.93 -7.20 21.98
CA VAL A 940 3.92 -7.74 23.35
C VAL A 940 2.51 -8.07 23.89
N GLN A 941 1.47 -7.39 23.42
CA GLN A 941 0.08 -7.68 23.71
C GLN A 941 -0.36 -9.07 23.23
N ARG A 942 0.13 -9.51 22.06
CA ARG A 942 -0.14 -10.85 21.50
C ARG A 942 0.67 -11.92 22.23
N ILE A 943 1.94 -11.65 22.52
CA ILE A 943 2.80 -12.50 23.37
C ILE A 943 2.11 -12.72 24.74
N SER A 944 1.70 -11.64 25.38
CA SER A 944 1.06 -11.67 26.69
C SER A 944 -0.30 -12.36 26.67
N ARG A 945 -1.06 -12.28 25.57
CA ARG A 945 -2.32 -13.02 25.42
C ARG A 945 -2.07 -14.52 25.32
N ALA A 946 -1.19 -14.95 24.42
CA ALA A 946 -0.84 -16.36 24.24
C ALA A 946 -0.26 -16.97 25.53
N ARG A 947 0.66 -16.27 26.19
CA ARG A 947 1.23 -16.71 27.47
C ARG A 947 0.15 -16.91 28.54
N ARG A 948 -0.75 -15.93 28.72
CA ARG A 948 -1.87 -16.06 29.69
C ARG A 948 -2.80 -17.23 29.37
N THR A 949 -3.03 -17.52 28.09
CA THR A 949 -3.83 -18.68 27.67
C THR A 949 -3.11 -19.98 27.99
N ALA A 950 -1.83 -20.10 27.62
CA ALA A 950 -1.01 -21.27 27.89
C ALA A 950 -0.89 -21.56 29.41
N GLU A 951 -0.66 -20.53 30.23
CA GLU A 951 -0.63 -20.63 31.69
C GLU A 951 -1.96 -21.13 32.28
N LYS A 952 -3.10 -20.62 31.78
CA LYS A 952 -4.44 -21.07 32.21
C LYS A 952 -4.70 -22.54 31.86
N GLU A 953 -4.15 -22.99 30.73
CA GLU A 953 -4.29 -24.35 30.23
C GLU A 953 -3.22 -25.31 30.79
N GLY A 954 -2.26 -24.80 31.56
CA GLY A 954 -1.17 -25.59 32.15
C GLY A 954 -0.18 -26.13 31.11
N ARG A 955 0.03 -25.41 30.01
CA ARG A 955 0.96 -25.75 28.92
C ARG A 955 1.90 -24.60 28.57
N GLU A 956 2.91 -24.89 27.75
CA GLU A 956 3.74 -23.86 27.13
C GLU A 956 3.04 -23.25 25.90
N VAL A 957 3.51 -22.07 25.48
CA VAL A 957 3.08 -21.43 24.23
C VAL A 957 3.55 -22.30 23.06
N ALA A 958 2.61 -22.65 22.17
CA ALA A 958 2.92 -23.49 21.02
C ALA A 958 3.63 -22.70 19.92
N GLU A 959 4.40 -23.40 19.08
CA GLU A 959 5.01 -22.80 17.88
C GLU A 959 3.89 -22.28 16.96
N GLY A 960 4.01 -21.03 16.51
CA GLY A 960 3.00 -20.38 15.67
C GLY A 960 1.77 -19.87 16.41
N GLU A 961 1.65 -20.04 17.74
CA GLU A 961 0.53 -19.48 18.52
C GLU A 961 0.64 -17.95 18.65
N VAL A 962 1.87 -17.42 18.68
CA VAL A 962 2.12 -15.97 18.64
C VAL A 962 2.49 -15.55 17.23
N VAL A 963 1.55 -14.89 16.55
CA VAL A 963 1.77 -14.28 15.24
C VAL A 963 1.72 -12.75 15.37
N THR A 964 2.84 -12.08 15.10
CA THR A 964 2.90 -10.61 15.16
C THR A 964 2.10 -9.98 14.00
N ALA A 965 1.62 -8.75 14.16
CA ALA A 965 0.84 -8.09 13.12
C ALA A 965 1.62 -7.89 11.81
N CYS A 966 2.93 -7.64 11.88
CA CYS A 966 3.78 -7.51 10.70
C CYS A 966 4.02 -8.85 9.99
N GLN A 967 4.08 -9.97 10.74
CA GLN A 967 4.18 -11.33 10.19
C GLN A 967 2.87 -11.74 9.52
N SER A 968 1.73 -11.57 10.20
CA SER A 968 0.43 -11.98 9.64
C SER A 968 0.07 -11.19 8.39
N ALA A 969 0.40 -9.90 8.32
CA ALA A 969 0.08 -9.06 7.17
C ALA A 969 1.03 -9.26 5.97
N CYS A 970 2.21 -9.87 6.14
CA CYS A 970 3.18 -9.99 5.05
C CYS A 970 2.73 -11.02 4.00
N PRO A 971 2.42 -10.62 2.76
CA PRO A 971 1.92 -11.54 1.73
C PRO A 971 2.97 -12.57 1.28
N THR A 972 4.26 -12.25 1.41
CA THR A 972 5.38 -13.12 1.03
C THR A 972 5.97 -13.91 2.19
N GLN A 973 5.38 -13.77 3.39
CA GLN A 973 5.87 -14.41 4.61
C GLN A 973 7.39 -14.19 4.82
N ALA A 974 7.85 -12.98 4.51
CA ALA A 974 9.25 -12.57 4.68
C ALA A 974 9.60 -12.43 6.15
N ILE A 975 8.67 -11.96 6.98
CA ILE A 975 8.86 -11.81 8.42
C ILE A 975 8.41 -13.11 9.11
N GLN A 976 9.29 -13.71 9.91
CA GLN A 976 9.00 -14.87 10.75
C GLN A 976 9.32 -14.54 12.20
N PHE A 977 8.41 -14.84 13.12
CA PHE A 977 8.55 -14.58 14.55
C PHE A 977 8.24 -15.84 15.35
N GLY A 978 8.97 -16.06 16.44
CA GLY A 978 8.85 -17.26 17.26
C GLY A 978 9.87 -17.29 18.39
N ASP A 979 9.85 -18.39 19.12
CA ASP A 979 10.74 -18.62 20.26
C ASP A 979 12.06 -19.27 19.82
N MET A 980 13.18 -18.56 19.98
CA MET A 980 14.52 -19.07 19.67
C MET A 980 15.15 -19.90 20.79
N ALA A 981 14.51 -20.03 21.97
CA ALA A 981 14.96 -20.97 23.00
C ALA A 981 14.71 -22.43 22.55
N ARG A 982 13.69 -22.61 21.71
CA ARG A 982 13.35 -23.87 21.03
C ARG A 982 14.23 -24.10 19.80
N HIS A 983 14.98 -25.19 19.79
CA HIS A 983 15.90 -25.50 18.69
C HIS A 983 15.18 -25.85 17.37
N ASP A 984 13.96 -26.39 17.49
CA ASP A 984 13.07 -26.84 16.41
C ASP A 984 12.14 -25.74 15.86
N SER A 985 12.17 -24.52 16.41
CA SER A 985 11.33 -23.42 15.92
C SER A 985 11.76 -22.94 14.53
N ALA A 986 10.81 -22.36 13.79
CA ALA A 986 11.06 -21.80 12.47
C ALA A 986 12.14 -20.71 12.52
N VAL A 987 12.11 -19.84 13.53
CA VAL A 987 13.10 -18.78 13.72
C VAL A 987 14.49 -19.33 14.01
N SER A 988 14.62 -20.35 14.88
CA SER A 988 15.91 -20.99 15.15
C SER A 988 16.49 -21.64 13.90
N SER A 989 15.66 -22.30 13.10
CA SER A 989 16.06 -22.88 11.81
C SER A 989 16.56 -21.81 10.84
N LEU A 990 15.79 -20.74 10.66
CA LEU A 990 16.15 -19.66 9.74
C LEU A 990 17.42 -18.92 10.18
N LYS A 991 17.65 -18.71 11.48
CA LYS A 991 18.89 -18.10 11.97
C LYS A 991 20.16 -18.88 11.59
N ARG A 992 20.06 -20.20 11.38
CA ARG A 992 21.16 -21.09 10.97
C ARG A 992 21.39 -21.16 9.45
N GLU A 993 20.55 -20.49 8.66
CA GLU A 993 20.77 -20.37 7.22
C GLU A 993 22.10 -19.64 6.94
N PRO A 994 22.86 -20.05 5.90
CA PRO A 994 24.25 -19.63 5.74
C PRO A 994 24.39 -18.15 5.37
N HIS A 995 23.35 -17.57 4.78
CA HIS A 995 23.24 -16.17 4.39
C HIS A 995 22.55 -15.30 5.46
N GLY A 996 22.27 -15.86 6.64
CA GLY A 996 21.75 -15.06 7.72
C GLY A 996 22.80 -14.06 8.23
N TYR A 997 22.35 -12.92 8.75
CA TYR A 997 23.22 -11.95 9.37
C TYR A 997 22.48 -11.07 10.37
N ASP A 998 23.25 -10.44 11.25
CA ASP A 998 22.76 -9.46 12.20
C ASP A 998 23.15 -8.07 11.69
N LEU A 999 22.18 -7.17 11.58
CA LEU A 999 22.44 -5.81 11.09
C LEU A 999 23.32 -5.06 12.10
N LEU A 1000 24.43 -4.47 11.63
CA LEU A 1000 25.42 -3.77 12.47
C LEU A 1000 26.01 -4.63 13.60
N ALA A 1001 26.26 -5.92 13.31
CA ALA A 1001 26.82 -6.89 14.26
C ALA A 1001 28.13 -6.42 14.92
N GLU A 1002 28.94 -5.65 14.20
CA GLU A 1002 30.21 -5.09 14.64
C GLU A 1002 30.08 -4.19 15.88
N LEU A 1003 28.89 -3.66 16.17
CA LEU A 1003 28.63 -2.85 17.37
C LEU A 1003 28.41 -3.71 18.63
N GLY A 1004 28.35 -5.03 18.52
CA GLY A 1004 28.20 -5.95 19.65
C GLY A 1004 26.84 -5.86 20.35
N THR A 1005 25.80 -5.31 19.69
CA THR A 1005 24.47 -5.13 20.30
C THR A 1005 23.67 -6.43 20.48
N ARG A 1006 24.06 -7.52 19.79
CA ARG A 1006 23.41 -8.84 19.80
C ARG A 1006 21.89 -8.74 19.54
N PRO A 1007 21.47 -8.38 18.30
CA PRO A 1007 20.06 -8.20 17.98
C PRO A 1007 19.28 -9.52 17.98
N ARG A 1008 18.04 -9.51 18.50
CA ARG A 1008 17.11 -10.64 18.40
C ARG A 1008 16.49 -10.74 17.01
N THR A 1009 16.28 -9.61 16.33
CA THR A 1009 15.94 -9.59 14.90
C THR A 1009 17.19 -9.84 14.08
N SER A 1010 17.14 -10.81 13.18
CA SER A 1010 18.19 -11.07 12.18
C SER A 1010 17.60 -11.08 10.78
N TYR A 1011 18.45 -10.98 9.78
CA TYR A 1011 18.07 -10.96 8.38
C TYR A 1011 18.59 -12.21 7.69
N LEU A 1012 17.92 -12.60 6.60
CA LEU A 1012 18.49 -13.45 5.57
C LEU A 1012 18.81 -12.55 4.38
N GLY A 1013 20.08 -12.54 3.96
CA GLY A 1013 20.51 -11.75 2.81
C GLY A 1013 19.71 -12.06 1.54
N ARG A 1014 19.65 -11.11 0.62
CA ARG A 1014 19.00 -11.32 -0.66
C ARG A 1014 19.80 -12.31 -1.49
N VAL A 1015 19.16 -13.34 -2.03
CA VAL A 1015 19.74 -14.27 -3.00
C VAL A 1015 19.04 -14.06 -4.34
N ARG A 1016 19.81 -13.69 -5.36
CA ARG A 1016 19.32 -13.47 -6.71
C ARG A 1016 19.52 -14.73 -7.56
N SER A 1017 18.60 -14.97 -8.49
CA SER A 1017 18.77 -16.05 -9.46
C SER A 1017 19.95 -15.70 -10.36
N SER A 1018 20.83 -16.66 -10.59
CA SER A 1018 22.00 -16.48 -11.45
C SER A 1018 21.65 -16.69 -12.91
N GLY A 1019 22.25 -15.95 -13.84
CA GLY A 1019 22.00 -16.06 -15.28
C GLY A 1019 23.11 -15.39 -16.10
N PRO A 1020 23.20 -15.64 -17.42
CA PRO A 1020 24.25 -15.03 -18.25
C PRO A 1020 24.08 -13.50 -18.28
N ALA A 1021 25.06 -12.77 -17.73
CA ALA A 1021 25.12 -11.30 -17.67
C ALA A 1021 24.63 -10.66 -18.97
N LEU A 1022 23.60 -9.80 -18.90
CA LEU A 1022 23.11 -9.11 -20.11
C LEU A 1022 24.22 -8.16 -20.61
N GLY A 1023 24.23 -7.82 -21.90
CA GLY A 1023 25.31 -7.02 -22.51
C GLY A 1023 25.48 -5.61 -21.91
N PRO A 1024 26.18 -4.67 -22.60
CA PRO A 1024 26.65 -3.39 -22.04
C PRO A 1024 25.60 -2.35 -21.58
N GLY A 1025 24.37 -2.76 -21.24
CA GLY A 1025 23.39 -2.02 -20.43
C GLY A 1025 23.06 -2.68 -19.08
N ASP A 1026 23.63 -3.85 -18.78
CA ASP A 1026 23.59 -4.50 -17.46
C ASP A 1026 24.80 -4.01 -16.65
N THR A 1027 24.72 -2.79 -16.11
CA THR A 1027 25.79 -2.28 -15.23
C THR A 1027 25.78 -2.96 -13.85
N ARG A 1028 25.22 -4.16 -13.73
CA ARG A 1028 24.97 -4.88 -12.46
C ARG A 1028 26.06 -5.90 -12.10
N GLU A 1029 27.07 -6.08 -12.95
CA GLU A 1029 28.32 -6.79 -12.62
C GLU A 1029 29.51 -5.81 -12.63
N ALA A 1030 29.55 -4.88 -11.68
CA ALA A 1030 30.79 -4.23 -11.22
C ALA A 1030 30.47 -3.41 -9.96
N GLY A 1031 30.64 -4.03 -8.79
CA GLY A 1031 30.58 -3.42 -7.47
C GLY A 1031 31.30 -4.30 -6.47
#